data_AF-A0A5N6S9F9-F1
#
_entry.id   AF-A0A5N6S9F9-F1
#
_cell.length_a   1.000
_cell.length_b   1.000
_cell.length_c   1.000
_cell.angle_alpha   90.00
_cell.angle_beta   90.00
_cell.angle_gamma   90.00
#
_symmetry.space_group_name_H-M   'P 1'
#
loop_
_entity.id
_entity.type
_entity.pdbx_description
1 polymer ?
#
loop_
_entity_poly.entity_id
_entity_poly.type
_entity_poly.pdbx_seq_one_letter_code
_entity_poly.pdbx_strand_id
1 'polypeptide(L)'
;MHKVMAGAAALAMLLSGGAVAQAAQASTAYPANKPNITELLGEFNNWWTPKKVVDNTAQGDAFRGSVTDAGRSVLAYSDDTVVAINNHAAKDTTKVDGTDTQAHRAAFDASDSPANAITSYSTALGDTIGKYLREGLSNGSLPKTNALVFDASSPVATSGFVGTGSAKKDFNYPRPYFTKADQGVDRTIGGDTNLNGLKPELGIIHIPMFTQDGQEFGEDYTDYEEPSQAFPSGHTTKAYNRGIALSTLLPELGPEIMARASEAGNNRVVLGVHYPMDVMGGRIAATASSSALWSDSGFRTNELLPAHDELENYIAARCKADGNGSTVGECVTKLGANADKGYVNTFTDVVSTKPVTDRASAIDAYTSRMTYGFAQTSAAGQAPKVPAGAEDLLLTAFPDLSVAQRRQILEASEIDSGYPLDASSQGYQRLNLAKAYSANVTLSADGSTIVAISFGNAQSKVTKVSDSDAVTNLLKDFNRYFVAGVGVTDEGKAVLSHDDQLTESINHAAFRADGKTVQDQRALSDAQMNSTNTLYDALGPVLGAYFKQAADSGKLPKTEQYLKDMNKSASTGSAKAWYQHPRPYVDRVNYVGTTLNMNGTAQTLNIQKVPGYESFDWGNGSPIDNEYDNLYNSGSFPSGHTTFAFTQGTGLASILPELGPQIMTRVSEAGNNRIVLGVHYPLDILGGHIAGQYGVANALNDDTTRKESADARAELVGYLTAQCKADGHGNTLQTCIDATGANDAKGYANAFTDEVSTKPVTDLQSALAAYQARMSYGFATTGTAGQTPVVPDAAVNLLSNVSAFSVLSADQKKQVLAATEGDSGYPLDATSEGWARVNLAAAYSAKVTLSADGKNITKVEPGQTVASVVREKSAEQIDNGGNGNAGTNNQQPTKPGKNGTGASNNKPQANGVLAATGADISAAIVAVAALALIGSAVTVVARKRRH
;
A
#
# COMPACT_ATOMS: atom_id res chain seq x y z
N MET A 1 -1.39 39.79 35.66
CA MET A 1 -2.61 39.28 36.34
C MET A 1 -2.58 37.77 36.17
N HIS A 2 -2.13 37.04 37.19
CA HIS A 2 -2.96 36.20 38.08
C HIS A 2 -3.52 34.92 37.41
N LYS A 3 -3.26 33.70 37.90
CA LYS A 3 -2.15 33.17 38.73
C LYS A 3 -2.21 31.62 38.66
N VAL A 4 -1.08 30.94 38.82
CA VAL A 4 -1.01 29.49 39.06
C VAL A 4 -1.68 29.13 40.38
N MET A 5 -2.42 28.01 40.45
CA MET A 5 -2.55 27.20 41.67
C MET A 5 -2.79 25.72 41.37
N ALA A 6 -1.96 24.87 41.97
CA ALA A 6 -2.26 23.46 42.20
C ALA A 6 -3.06 23.32 43.51
N GLY A 7 -3.86 22.26 43.66
CA GLY A 7 -4.58 21.95 44.88
C GLY A 7 -4.79 20.44 45.03
N ALA A 8 -4.27 19.87 46.10
CA ALA A 8 -4.41 18.46 46.44
C ALA A 8 -5.43 18.26 47.59
N ALA A 9 -5.94 17.03 47.68
CA ALA A 9 -6.67 16.43 48.79
C ALA A 9 -8.07 16.99 49.15
N ALA A 10 -9.06 16.09 49.20
CA ALA A 10 -9.54 15.60 50.51
C ALA A 10 -10.30 14.27 50.36
N LEU A 11 -9.96 13.30 51.20
CA LEU A 11 -10.74 12.08 51.43
C LEU A 11 -11.88 12.42 52.39
N ALA A 12 -13.13 12.15 52.02
CA ALA A 12 -14.29 12.32 52.91
C ALA A 12 -15.19 11.08 52.88
N MET A 13 -15.03 10.20 53.87
CA MET A 13 -16.03 9.18 54.17
C MET A 13 -17.27 9.85 54.78
N LEU A 14 -18.44 9.63 54.18
CA LEU A 14 -19.72 9.93 54.81
C LEU A 14 -20.64 8.72 54.73
N LEU A 15 -20.72 8.00 55.85
CA LEU A 15 -21.71 6.95 56.08
C LEU A 15 -23.06 7.60 56.43
N SER A 16 -23.99 7.61 55.49
CA SER A 16 -25.41 7.80 55.76
C SER A 16 -26.22 6.92 54.82
N GLY A 17 -26.69 5.78 55.32
CA GLY A 17 -27.44 4.81 54.51
C GLY A 17 -28.90 5.23 54.29
N GLY A 18 -29.61 4.46 53.44
CA GLY A 18 -31.07 4.38 53.52
C GLY A 18 -31.89 5.03 52.40
N ALA A 19 -31.45 4.97 51.14
CA ALA A 19 -32.37 4.88 49.99
C ALA A 19 -31.63 4.35 48.76
N VAL A 20 -31.66 3.03 48.54
CA VAL A 20 -31.30 2.48 47.22
C VAL A 20 -32.46 2.82 46.29
N ALA A 21 -32.33 3.92 45.54
CA ALA A 21 -33.23 4.19 44.43
C ALA A 21 -32.97 3.12 43.37
N GLN A 22 -33.76 2.06 43.42
CA GLN A 22 -33.72 0.97 42.46
C GLN A 22 -34.27 1.53 41.15
N ALA A 23 -33.39 2.11 40.34
CA ALA A 23 -33.67 2.43 38.95
C ALA A 23 -34.07 1.12 38.29
N ALA A 24 -35.35 0.99 37.96
CA ALA A 24 -35.84 -0.17 37.24
C ALA A 24 -35.12 -0.22 35.90
N GLN A 25 -34.20 -1.18 35.73
CA GLN A 25 -33.65 -1.49 34.43
C GLN A 25 -34.83 -1.87 33.53
N ALA A 26 -35.16 -0.99 32.58
CA ALA A 26 -36.07 -1.35 31.51
C ALA A 26 -35.41 -2.51 30.76
N SER A 27 -36.06 -3.67 30.75
CA SER A 27 -35.54 -4.84 30.04
C SER A 27 -35.40 -4.50 28.56
N THR A 28 -34.16 -4.44 28.09
CA THR A 28 -33.80 -4.28 26.69
C THR A 28 -34.22 -5.54 25.93
N ALA A 29 -35.41 -5.48 25.33
CA ALA A 29 -35.79 -6.45 24.32
C ALA A 29 -34.87 -6.30 23.11
N TYR A 30 -34.59 -7.40 22.42
CA TYR A 30 -33.90 -7.36 21.12
C TYR A 30 -34.57 -6.38 20.14
N PRO A 31 -33.80 -5.73 19.26
CA PRO A 31 -34.38 -4.92 18.19
C PRO A 31 -35.36 -5.74 17.34
N ALA A 32 -36.45 -5.09 16.90
CA ALA A 32 -37.51 -5.75 16.15
C ALA A 32 -37.05 -6.24 14.76
N ASN A 33 -36.05 -5.57 14.18
CA ASN A 33 -35.54 -5.84 12.84
C ASN A 33 -34.49 -6.96 12.88
N LYS A 34 -34.90 -8.18 12.54
CA LYS A 34 -33.99 -9.33 12.38
C LYS A 34 -33.61 -9.52 10.91
N PRO A 35 -32.35 -9.84 10.56
CA PRO A 35 -31.96 -10.16 9.20
C PRO A 35 -32.64 -11.44 8.69
N ASN A 36 -33.05 -11.44 7.43
CA ASN A 36 -33.67 -12.60 6.79
C ASN A 36 -32.59 -13.59 6.31
N ILE A 37 -32.26 -14.57 7.15
CA ILE A 37 -31.18 -15.54 6.88
C ILE A 37 -31.47 -16.40 5.64
N THR A 38 -32.73 -16.77 5.38
CA THR A 38 -33.09 -17.55 4.18
C THR A 38 -32.84 -16.76 2.89
N GLU A 39 -33.08 -15.45 2.90
CA GLU A 39 -32.82 -14.56 1.76
C GLU A 39 -31.32 -14.29 1.56
N LEU A 40 -30.57 -13.99 2.64
CA LEU A 40 -29.12 -13.77 2.58
C LEU A 40 -28.35 -14.98 2.05
N LEU A 41 -28.89 -16.18 2.22
CA LEU A 41 -28.30 -17.45 1.76
C LEU A 41 -29.00 -18.01 0.52
N GLY A 42 -29.90 -17.25 -0.10
CA GLY A 42 -30.76 -17.71 -1.19
C GLY A 42 -30.02 -18.21 -2.44
N GLU A 43 -28.77 -17.80 -2.65
CA GLU A 43 -27.91 -18.31 -3.74
C GLU A 43 -27.68 -19.82 -3.64
N PHE A 44 -27.78 -20.42 -2.45
CA PHE A 44 -27.69 -21.87 -2.27
C PHE A 44 -28.70 -22.64 -3.15
N ASN A 45 -29.85 -22.04 -3.46
CA ASN A 45 -30.86 -22.63 -4.35
C ASN A 45 -30.40 -22.79 -5.80
N ASN A 46 -29.30 -22.14 -6.22
CA ASN A 46 -28.69 -22.36 -7.53
C ASN A 46 -28.05 -23.76 -7.63
N TRP A 47 -27.65 -24.35 -6.50
CA TRP A 47 -26.96 -25.65 -6.44
C TRP A 47 -27.85 -26.77 -5.88
N TRP A 48 -28.87 -26.42 -5.11
CA TRP A 48 -29.79 -27.37 -4.47
C TRP A 48 -31.24 -26.90 -4.50
N THR A 49 -32.15 -27.74 -4.97
CA THR A 49 -33.60 -27.51 -4.91
C THR A 49 -34.20 -28.27 -3.73
N PRO A 50 -34.63 -27.60 -2.65
CA PRO A 50 -35.18 -28.28 -1.47
C PRO A 50 -36.58 -28.85 -1.71
N LYS A 51 -36.88 -30.01 -1.10
CA LYS A 51 -38.26 -30.42 -0.84
C LYS A 51 -38.78 -29.55 0.30
N LYS A 52 -39.89 -28.84 0.07
CA LYS A 52 -40.55 -28.04 1.11
C LYS A 52 -40.96 -28.93 2.29
N VAL A 53 -40.54 -28.56 3.49
CA VAL A 53 -40.91 -29.25 4.73
C VAL A 53 -42.33 -28.86 5.16
N VAL A 54 -43.22 -29.84 5.24
CA VAL A 54 -44.54 -29.75 5.90
C VAL A 54 -44.53 -30.60 7.16
N ASP A 55 -43.99 -31.81 7.08
CA ASP A 55 -43.71 -32.68 8.22
C ASP A 55 -42.20 -32.79 8.49
N ASN A 56 -41.71 -32.14 9.55
CA ASN A 56 -40.30 -32.15 9.93
C ASN A 56 -39.98 -33.37 10.81
N THR A 57 -40.21 -34.56 10.26
CA THR A 57 -39.79 -35.87 10.79
C THR A 57 -38.85 -36.54 9.77
N ALA A 58 -38.03 -37.49 10.24
CA ALA A 58 -37.16 -38.29 9.39
C ALA A 58 -37.95 -39.04 8.30
N GLN A 59 -39.11 -39.59 8.68
CA GLN A 59 -40.01 -40.34 7.80
C GLN A 59 -40.87 -39.43 6.88
N GLY A 60 -41.02 -38.15 7.22
CA GLY A 60 -41.82 -37.16 6.49
C GLY A 60 -41.05 -36.44 5.36
N ASP A 61 -40.74 -35.15 5.56
CA ASP A 61 -40.13 -34.30 4.55
C ASP A 61 -38.65 -33.95 4.80
N ALA A 62 -38.10 -34.26 5.98
CA ALA A 62 -36.75 -33.82 6.34
C ALA A 62 -35.67 -34.37 5.39
N PHE A 63 -34.60 -33.61 5.20
CA PHE A 63 -33.38 -33.96 4.46
C PHE A 63 -33.56 -34.22 2.95
N ARG A 64 -34.66 -33.74 2.36
CA ARG A 64 -35.06 -34.08 0.99
C ARG A 64 -34.92 -32.94 -0.01
N GLY A 65 -34.57 -33.27 -1.25
CA GLY A 65 -34.46 -32.32 -2.35
C GLY A 65 -33.73 -32.87 -3.57
N SER A 66 -33.12 -32.00 -4.36
CA SER A 66 -32.43 -32.35 -5.60
C SER A 66 -31.24 -31.45 -5.90
N VAL A 67 -30.07 -32.04 -6.18
CA VAL A 67 -28.89 -31.33 -6.67
C VAL A 67 -29.13 -30.83 -8.10
N THR A 68 -28.93 -29.54 -8.35
CA THR A 68 -29.09 -28.96 -9.69
C THR A 68 -27.90 -29.32 -10.59
N ASP A 69 -28.02 -29.09 -11.90
CA ASP A 69 -26.90 -29.33 -12.83
C ASP A 69 -25.69 -28.42 -12.55
N ALA A 70 -25.93 -27.19 -12.07
CA ALA A 70 -24.89 -26.26 -11.61
C ALA A 70 -24.32 -26.67 -10.23
N GLY A 71 -25.13 -27.32 -9.39
CA GLY A 71 -24.72 -27.83 -8.09
C GLY A 71 -23.73 -28.99 -8.16
N ARG A 72 -23.70 -29.76 -9.26
CA ARG A 72 -22.82 -30.94 -9.38
C ARG A 72 -21.35 -30.66 -9.10
N SER A 73 -20.77 -29.60 -9.65
CA SER A 73 -19.35 -29.28 -9.41
C SER A 73 -19.13 -28.63 -8.05
N VAL A 74 -19.97 -27.67 -7.68
CA VAL A 74 -19.83 -26.89 -6.44
C VAL A 74 -20.06 -27.78 -5.21
N LEU A 75 -21.11 -28.59 -5.20
CA LEU A 75 -21.39 -29.51 -4.09
C LEU A 75 -20.44 -30.72 -4.11
N ALA A 76 -19.91 -31.18 -5.26
CA ALA A 76 -18.84 -32.18 -5.28
C ALA A 76 -17.55 -31.65 -4.63
N TYR A 77 -17.15 -30.39 -4.90
CA TYR A 77 -16.02 -29.77 -4.20
C TYR A 77 -16.30 -29.69 -2.69
N SER A 78 -17.52 -29.33 -2.30
CA SER A 78 -17.94 -29.30 -0.89
C SER A 78 -17.84 -30.68 -0.22
N ASP A 79 -18.28 -31.74 -0.92
CA ASP A 79 -18.20 -33.15 -0.50
C ASP A 79 -16.75 -33.63 -0.35
N ASP A 80 -15.89 -33.37 -1.34
CA ASP A 80 -14.49 -33.81 -1.31
C ASP A 80 -13.69 -33.01 -0.26
N THR A 81 -13.99 -31.72 -0.04
CA THR A 81 -13.35 -30.90 0.99
C THR A 81 -13.76 -31.29 2.41
N VAL A 82 -15.04 -31.61 2.69
CA VAL A 82 -15.41 -32.13 4.03
C VAL A 82 -14.72 -33.46 4.31
N VAL A 83 -14.68 -34.37 3.33
CA VAL A 83 -13.97 -35.65 3.44
C VAL A 83 -12.47 -35.44 3.66
N ALA A 84 -11.85 -34.46 3.00
CA ALA A 84 -10.42 -34.18 3.16
C ALA A 84 -10.10 -33.63 4.57
N ILE A 85 -10.84 -32.64 5.06
CA ILE A 85 -10.62 -32.00 6.38
C ILE A 85 -10.87 -33.02 7.51
N ASN A 86 -12.02 -33.70 7.49
CA ASN A 86 -12.35 -34.73 8.47
C ASN A 86 -11.32 -35.87 8.50
N ASN A 87 -10.96 -36.43 7.34
CA ASN A 87 -10.01 -37.55 7.29
C ASN A 87 -8.56 -37.16 7.60
N HIS A 88 -8.20 -35.88 7.46
CA HIS A 88 -6.91 -35.38 7.94
C HIS A 88 -6.92 -35.33 9.48
N ALA A 89 -7.84 -34.58 10.06
CA ALA A 89 -7.94 -34.37 11.50
C ALA A 89 -8.21 -35.67 12.29
N ALA A 90 -8.97 -36.62 11.73
CA ALA A 90 -9.21 -37.94 12.35
C ALA A 90 -7.96 -38.84 12.42
N LYS A 91 -6.93 -38.55 11.62
CA LYS A 91 -5.65 -39.29 11.57
C LYS A 91 -4.51 -38.49 12.20
N ASP A 92 -4.67 -37.18 12.36
CA ASP A 92 -3.66 -36.32 12.96
C ASP A 92 -3.64 -36.46 14.48
N THR A 93 -2.54 -37.05 14.98
CA THR A 93 -2.26 -37.16 16.41
C THR A 93 -1.46 -35.97 16.95
N THR A 94 -1.20 -34.95 16.13
CA THR A 94 -0.48 -33.73 16.54
C THR A 94 -1.30 -32.97 17.57
N LYS A 95 -0.65 -32.61 18.69
CA LYS A 95 -1.26 -31.76 19.70
C LYS A 95 -1.16 -30.30 19.29
N VAL A 96 -2.32 -29.65 19.25
CA VAL A 96 -2.50 -28.21 19.23
C VAL A 96 -2.07 -27.66 20.59
N ASP A 97 -1.30 -26.57 20.59
CA ASP A 97 -0.80 -25.84 21.77
C ASP A 97 -0.12 -26.69 22.89
N GLY A 98 0.16 -27.98 22.62
CA GLY A 98 0.69 -28.95 23.57
C GLY A 98 -0.38 -29.72 24.37
N THR A 99 -1.66 -29.37 24.26
CA THR A 99 -2.75 -29.98 25.03
C THR A 99 -3.46 -31.10 24.27
N ASP A 100 -4.20 -30.76 23.21
CA ASP A 100 -5.23 -31.59 22.59
C ASP A 100 -5.06 -31.69 21.07
N THR A 101 -5.53 -32.75 20.44
CA THR A 101 -5.53 -32.85 18.96
C THR A 101 -6.59 -31.95 18.35
N GLN A 102 -6.51 -31.71 17.03
CA GLN A 102 -7.59 -30.99 16.33
C GLN A 102 -8.94 -31.70 16.50
N ALA A 103 -8.96 -33.03 16.49
CA ALA A 103 -10.16 -33.84 16.75
C ALA A 103 -10.73 -33.61 18.17
N HIS A 104 -9.89 -33.57 19.21
CA HIS A 104 -10.33 -33.24 20.58
C HIS A 104 -10.86 -31.81 20.68
N ARG A 105 -10.16 -30.81 20.14
CA ARG A 105 -10.63 -29.40 20.10
C ARG A 105 -11.94 -29.27 19.35
N ALA A 106 -12.15 -30.06 18.30
CA ALA A 106 -13.41 -30.09 17.58
C ALA A 106 -14.54 -30.71 18.41
N ALA A 107 -14.27 -31.80 19.13
CA ALA A 107 -15.22 -32.42 20.07
C ALA A 107 -15.48 -31.55 21.34
N PHE A 108 -14.58 -30.64 21.72
CA PHE A 108 -14.89 -29.56 22.67
C PHE A 108 -15.85 -28.51 22.08
N ASP A 109 -15.55 -28.01 20.87
CA ASP A 109 -16.38 -27.05 20.12
C ASP A 109 -17.71 -27.66 19.62
N ALA A 110 -17.88 -28.98 19.75
CA ALA A 110 -19.16 -29.67 19.65
C ALA A 110 -20.17 -29.11 20.66
N SER A 111 -19.69 -28.85 21.89
CA SER A 111 -20.51 -28.58 23.05
C SER A 111 -20.88 -27.11 23.19
N ASP A 112 -22.17 -26.82 23.12
CA ASP A 112 -22.71 -25.46 23.20
C ASP A 112 -22.76 -24.87 24.63
N SER A 113 -22.18 -25.58 25.63
CA SER A 113 -22.26 -25.20 27.04
C SER A 113 -21.49 -23.90 27.33
N PRO A 114 -21.96 -23.04 28.26
CA PRO A 114 -21.25 -21.82 28.64
C PRO A 114 -19.82 -22.09 29.12
N ALA A 115 -19.60 -23.13 29.93
CA ALA A 115 -18.28 -23.48 30.45
C ALA A 115 -17.28 -23.85 29.32
N ASN A 116 -17.75 -24.57 28.30
CA ASN A 116 -16.93 -24.98 27.18
C ASN A 116 -16.65 -23.81 26.23
N ALA A 117 -17.65 -22.95 25.99
CA ALA A 117 -17.44 -21.69 25.26
C ALA A 117 -16.41 -20.79 25.97
N ILE A 118 -16.48 -20.66 27.30
CA ILE A 118 -15.50 -19.88 28.08
C ILE A 118 -14.09 -20.45 27.91
N THR A 119 -13.91 -21.77 28.07
CA THR A 119 -12.62 -22.44 27.87
C THR A 119 -12.10 -22.24 26.44
N SER A 120 -12.94 -22.51 25.43
CA SER A 120 -12.60 -22.42 24.01
C SER A 120 -12.22 -21.00 23.55
N TYR A 121 -12.93 -19.97 23.99
CA TYR A 121 -12.60 -18.58 23.62
C TYR A 121 -11.45 -18.00 24.43
N SER A 122 -11.17 -18.53 25.63
CA SER A 122 -10.01 -18.08 26.40
C SER A 122 -8.67 -18.40 25.73
N THR A 123 -8.58 -19.43 24.88
CA THR A 123 -7.34 -19.74 24.14
C THR A 123 -7.04 -18.72 23.05
N ALA A 124 -8.04 -17.96 22.59
CA ALA A 124 -7.83 -16.83 21.68
C ALA A 124 -7.03 -15.69 22.31
N LEU A 125 -6.97 -15.63 23.65
CA LEU A 125 -6.43 -14.50 24.40
C LEU A 125 -5.00 -14.74 24.93
N GLY A 126 -4.41 -15.89 24.62
CA GLY A 126 -3.19 -16.38 25.27
C GLY A 126 -3.40 -16.71 26.76
N ASP A 127 -2.40 -17.36 27.37
CA ASP A 127 -2.51 -17.95 28.71
C ASP A 127 -3.00 -16.97 29.80
N THR A 128 -2.42 -15.77 29.81
CA THR A 128 -2.57 -14.81 30.92
C THR A 128 -3.89 -14.05 30.84
N ILE A 129 -4.23 -13.48 29.68
CA ILE A 129 -5.49 -12.75 29.51
C ILE A 129 -6.67 -13.73 29.49
N GLY A 130 -6.51 -14.91 28.88
CA GLY A 130 -7.48 -16.00 28.97
C GLY A 130 -7.73 -16.45 30.41
N LYS A 131 -6.69 -16.52 31.26
CA LYS A 131 -6.85 -16.76 32.70
C LYS A 131 -7.65 -15.65 33.39
N TYR A 132 -7.38 -14.38 33.10
CA TYR A 132 -8.14 -13.27 33.68
C TYR A 132 -9.64 -13.34 33.32
N LEU A 133 -9.97 -13.62 32.05
CA LEU A 133 -11.35 -13.82 31.61
C LEU A 133 -12.04 -14.93 32.41
N ARG A 134 -11.42 -16.11 32.53
CA ARG A 134 -11.95 -17.24 33.32
C ARG A 134 -12.16 -16.86 34.79
N GLU A 135 -11.19 -16.20 35.41
CA GLU A 135 -11.29 -15.76 36.82
C GLU A 135 -12.44 -14.76 37.00
N GLY A 136 -12.56 -13.74 36.15
CA GLY A 136 -13.59 -12.70 36.22
C GLY A 136 -15.01 -13.20 35.97
N LEU A 137 -15.17 -14.21 35.10
CA LEU A 137 -16.45 -14.89 34.90
C LEU A 137 -16.78 -15.79 36.09
N SER A 138 -15.84 -16.62 36.54
CA SER A 138 -16.06 -17.59 37.62
C SER A 138 -16.39 -16.95 38.98
N ASN A 139 -15.88 -15.74 39.24
CA ASN A 139 -16.12 -15.02 40.49
C ASN A 139 -17.22 -13.94 40.39
N GLY A 140 -17.90 -13.82 39.24
CA GLY A 140 -18.98 -12.86 39.02
C GLY A 140 -18.55 -11.40 38.86
N SER A 141 -17.27 -11.11 38.58
CA SER A 141 -16.79 -9.75 38.27
C SER A 141 -17.13 -9.27 36.85
N LEU A 142 -17.51 -10.19 35.96
CA LEU A 142 -17.81 -9.94 34.55
C LEU A 142 -19.29 -10.26 34.17
N PRO A 143 -20.31 -9.74 34.88
CA PRO A 143 -21.70 -10.14 34.68
C PRO A 143 -22.28 -9.73 33.32
N LYS A 144 -21.94 -8.56 32.77
CA LYS A 144 -22.45 -8.12 31.46
C LYS A 144 -21.75 -8.86 30.32
N THR A 145 -20.44 -9.04 30.43
CA THR A 145 -19.64 -9.87 29.52
C THR A 145 -20.20 -11.29 29.45
N ASN A 146 -20.52 -11.87 30.61
CA ASN A 146 -21.17 -13.18 30.69
C ASN A 146 -22.54 -13.17 30.00
N ALA A 147 -23.39 -12.19 30.32
CA ALA A 147 -24.75 -12.06 29.77
C ALA A 147 -24.80 -11.81 28.25
N LEU A 148 -23.79 -11.16 27.66
CA LEU A 148 -23.74 -10.84 26.24
C LEU A 148 -23.14 -11.98 25.39
N VAL A 149 -22.12 -12.68 25.94
CA VAL A 149 -21.27 -13.61 25.18
C VAL A 149 -21.49 -15.08 25.57
N PHE A 150 -21.54 -15.42 26.86
CA PHE A 150 -21.38 -16.80 27.33
C PHE A 150 -22.67 -17.45 27.86
N ASP A 151 -23.51 -16.69 28.57
CA ASP A 151 -24.80 -17.16 29.08
C ASP A 151 -25.85 -17.14 27.97
N ALA A 152 -26.04 -18.28 27.30
CA ALA A 152 -27.05 -18.44 26.27
C ALA A 152 -28.52 -18.33 26.76
N SER A 153 -28.76 -18.26 28.07
CA SER A 153 -30.10 -18.03 28.65
C SER A 153 -30.43 -16.55 28.86
N SER A 154 -29.42 -15.68 28.78
CA SER A 154 -29.57 -14.23 28.94
C SER A 154 -30.45 -13.62 27.83
N PRO A 155 -31.36 -12.68 28.16
CA PRO A 155 -32.22 -12.01 27.18
C PRO A 155 -31.46 -11.12 26.20
N VAL A 156 -30.17 -10.83 26.45
CA VAL A 156 -29.29 -10.02 25.58
C VAL A 156 -28.17 -10.83 24.92
N ALA A 157 -28.14 -12.15 25.11
CA ALA A 157 -27.11 -13.03 24.55
C ALA A 157 -27.07 -12.99 23.02
N THR A 158 -25.97 -12.52 22.43
CA THR A 158 -25.83 -12.36 20.96
C THR A 158 -26.20 -13.61 20.16
N SER A 159 -25.91 -14.80 20.68
CA SER A 159 -26.27 -16.10 20.10
C SER A 159 -27.77 -16.42 20.08
N GLY A 160 -28.59 -15.72 20.86
CA GLY A 160 -30.04 -15.89 20.97
C GLY A 160 -30.87 -14.97 20.07
N PHE A 161 -30.25 -13.95 19.45
CA PHE A 161 -30.98 -12.96 18.64
C PHE A 161 -31.56 -13.56 17.36
N VAL A 162 -30.74 -14.25 16.56
CA VAL A 162 -31.13 -14.88 15.29
C VAL A 162 -30.77 -16.35 15.29
N GLY A 163 -31.77 -17.21 15.10
CA GLY A 163 -31.59 -18.65 14.94
C GLY A 163 -31.66 -19.08 13.47
N THR A 164 -30.95 -20.15 13.11
CA THR A 164 -30.93 -20.71 11.74
C THR A 164 -32.10 -21.67 11.45
N GLY A 165 -32.97 -21.94 12.42
CA GLY A 165 -33.99 -22.99 12.33
C GLY A 165 -35.03 -22.84 11.21
N SER A 166 -35.38 -21.61 10.79
CA SER A 166 -36.24 -21.42 9.62
C SER A 166 -35.49 -21.77 8.34
N ALA A 167 -34.32 -21.16 8.12
CA ALA A 167 -33.47 -21.42 6.96
C ALA A 167 -33.13 -22.92 6.81
N LYS A 168 -32.86 -23.64 7.91
CA LYS A 168 -32.64 -25.09 7.89
C LYS A 168 -33.82 -25.89 7.30
N LYS A 169 -35.06 -25.47 7.59
CA LYS A 169 -36.28 -26.09 7.03
C LYS A 169 -36.55 -25.64 5.59
N ASP A 170 -36.20 -24.40 5.26
CA ASP A 170 -36.33 -23.85 3.91
C ASP A 170 -35.36 -24.52 2.93
N PHE A 171 -34.10 -24.71 3.32
CA PHE A 171 -33.05 -25.35 2.51
C PHE A 171 -32.96 -26.88 2.65
N ASN A 172 -33.45 -27.45 3.75
CA ASN A 172 -33.69 -28.88 3.96
C ASN A 172 -32.54 -29.87 3.57
N TYR A 173 -31.27 -29.47 3.69
CA TYR A 173 -30.12 -30.23 3.14
C TYR A 173 -29.64 -31.37 4.08
N PRO A 174 -29.37 -32.61 3.58
CA PRO A 174 -28.84 -33.73 4.38
C PRO A 174 -27.40 -33.52 4.84
N ARG A 175 -27.04 -34.07 6.01
CA ARG A 175 -25.69 -33.95 6.60
C ARG A 175 -24.65 -34.86 5.90
N PRO A 176 -23.33 -34.58 6.06
CA PRO A 176 -22.28 -35.33 5.37
C PRO A 176 -22.15 -36.79 5.85
N TYR A 177 -22.37 -37.05 7.14
CA TYR A 177 -22.12 -38.34 7.78
C TYR A 177 -23.17 -39.43 7.53
N PHE A 178 -24.25 -39.15 6.78
CA PHE A 178 -25.33 -40.13 6.62
C PHE A 178 -24.85 -41.41 5.89
N THR A 179 -24.82 -42.52 6.62
CA THR A 179 -24.53 -43.87 6.12
C THR A 179 -25.65 -44.85 6.47
N LYS A 180 -25.83 -45.87 5.61
CA LYS A 180 -26.73 -47.00 5.90
C LYS A 180 -26.28 -47.83 7.10
N ALA A 181 -25.00 -47.79 7.46
CA ALA A 181 -24.47 -48.54 8.59
C ALA A 181 -24.89 -47.91 9.93
N ASP A 182 -24.89 -46.58 10.02
CA ASP A 182 -25.03 -45.85 11.29
C ASP A 182 -26.42 -45.24 11.47
N GLN A 183 -27.04 -44.70 10.41
CA GLN A 183 -28.39 -44.09 10.46
C GLN A 183 -29.47 -44.94 9.73
N GLY A 184 -29.08 -46.08 9.13
CA GLY A 184 -29.99 -46.89 8.31
C GLY A 184 -30.34 -46.28 6.94
N VAL A 185 -29.95 -45.02 6.68
CA VAL A 185 -30.12 -44.30 5.42
C VAL A 185 -28.84 -43.56 5.02
N ASP A 186 -28.60 -43.45 3.72
CA ASP A 186 -27.56 -42.57 3.17
C ASP A 186 -28.15 -41.20 2.75
N ARG A 187 -27.35 -40.33 2.15
CA ARG A 187 -27.79 -38.99 1.69
C ARG A 187 -28.88 -39.02 0.61
N THR A 188 -29.21 -40.17 0.02
CA THR A 188 -30.36 -40.31 -0.89
C THR A 188 -31.69 -40.42 -0.14
N ILE A 189 -31.70 -40.62 1.18
CA ILE A 189 -32.90 -40.77 2.02
C ILE A 189 -33.85 -41.81 1.41
N GLY A 190 -33.34 -43.03 1.19
CA GLY A 190 -34.10 -44.13 0.57
C GLY A 190 -34.42 -43.95 -0.93
N GLY A 191 -33.87 -42.92 -1.58
CA GLY A 191 -34.14 -42.54 -2.96
C GLY A 191 -35.01 -41.28 -3.12
N ASP A 192 -35.52 -40.70 -2.04
CA ASP A 192 -36.30 -39.45 -2.05
C ASP A 192 -35.45 -38.21 -2.40
N THR A 193 -34.13 -38.28 -2.21
CA THR A 193 -33.17 -37.21 -2.54
C THR A 193 -32.39 -37.54 -3.82
N ASN A 194 -32.51 -36.68 -4.83
CA ASN A 194 -31.73 -36.80 -6.05
C ASN A 194 -30.37 -36.10 -5.91
N LEU A 195 -29.30 -36.90 -5.83
CA LEU A 195 -27.93 -36.39 -5.71
C LEU A 195 -27.26 -36.00 -7.05
N ASN A 196 -27.93 -36.17 -8.20
CA ASN A 196 -27.45 -35.79 -9.55
C ASN A 196 -25.98 -36.18 -9.83
N GLY A 197 -25.57 -37.38 -9.40
CA GLY A 197 -24.22 -37.91 -9.59
C GLY A 197 -23.24 -37.71 -8.42
N LEU A 198 -23.62 -37.00 -7.34
CA LEU A 198 -22.85 -37.00 -6.09
C LEU A 198 -22.96 -38.34 -5.36
N LYS A 199 -22.02 -38.59 -4.44
CA LYS A 199 -21.88 -39.86 -3.71
C LYS A 199 -23.01 -39.99 -2.65
N PRO A 200 -23.75 -41.13 -2.60
CA PRO A 200 -24.74 -41.40 -1.56
C PRO A 200 -24.19 -41.35 -0.14
N GLU A 201 -22.99 -41.91 0.05
CA GLU A 201 -22.27 -41.90 1.33
C GLU A 201 -20.93 -41.20 1.11
N LEU A 202 -20.51 -40.40 2.08
CA LEU A 202 -19.18 -39.78 2.10
C LEU A 202 -18.28 -40.58 3.04
N GLY A 203 -16.99 -40.67 2.71
CA GLY A 203 -15.99 -41.38 3.51
C GLY A 203 -15.59 -40.60 4.76
N ILE A 204 -16.56 -40.25 5.60
CA ILE A 204 -16.40 -39.54 6.87
C ILE A 204 -15.96 -40.55 7.93
N ILE A 205 -14.91 -40.21 8.69
CA ILE A 205 -14.54 -40.91 9.92
C ILE A 205 -15.23 -40.20 11.08
N HIS A 206 -16.13 -40.91 11.77
CA HIS A 206 -16.70 -40.41 13.02
C HIS A 206 -15.60 -40.21 14.06
N ILE A 207 -15.47 -38.98 14.55
CA ILE A 207 -14.56 -38.67 15.66
C ILE A 207 -15.20 -39.27 16.93
N PRO A 208 -14.52 -40.18 17.65
CA PRO A 208 -15.10 -40.77 18.85
C PRO A 208 -15.29 -39.70 19.92
N MET A 209 -16.35 -39.84 20.72
CA MET A 209 -16.47 -39.06 21.95
C MET A 209 -15.29 -39.37 22.88
N PHE A 210 -14.82 -38.38 23.62
CA PHE A 210 -13.79 -38.54 24.64
C PHE A 210 -14.26 -37.98 25.98
N THR A 211 -13.73 -38.53 27.07
CA THR A 211 -14.04 -38.09 28.43
C THR A 211 -12.90 -37.28 29.01
N GLN A 212 -13.19 -36.08 29.52
CA GLN A 212 -12.26 -35.27 30.30
C GLN A 212 -12.96 -34.73 31.56
N ASP A 213 -12.29 -34.82 32.70
CA ASP A 213 -12.79 -34.37 34.02
C ASP A 213 -14.19 -34.91 34.40
N GLY A 214 -14.55 -36.09 33.85
CA GLY A 214 -15.85 -36.75 34.07
C GLY A 214 -16.98 -36.25 33.15
N GLN A 215 -16.71 -35.30 32.25
CA GLN A 215 -17.62 -34.87 31.19
C GLN A 215 -17.24 -35.55 29.86
N GLU A 216 -18.26 -35.90 29.06
CA GLU A 216 -18.11 -36.44 27.72
C GLU A 216 -18.23 -35.33 26.67
N PHE A 217 -17.41 -35.41 25.63
CA PHE A 217 -17.24 -34.40 24.58
C PHE A 217 -17.21 -35.06 23.20
N GLY A 218 -17.97 -34.53 22.25
CA GLY A 218 -18.09 -35.04 20.88
C GLY A 218 -19.47 -34.79 20.30
N GLU A 219 -19.74 -35.41 19.15
CA GLU A 219 -21.06 -35.37 18.48
C GLU A 219 -21.74 -36.73 18.58
N ASP A 220 -23.06 -36.71 18.74
CA ASP A 220 -23.87 -37.91 18.55
C ASP A 220 -24.26 -38.04 17.07
N TYR A 221 -23.72 -39.09 16.43
CA TYR A 221 -24.01 -39.39 15.03
C TYR A 221 -25.30 -40.20 14.86
N THR A 222 -25.92 -40.69 15.95
CA THR A 222 -27.11 -41.56 15.89
C THR A 222 -28.44 -40.81 15.79
N ASP A 223 -28.42 -39.48 15.94
CA ASP A 223 -29.60 -38.60 16.02
C ASP A 223 -30.27 -38.31 14.65
N TYR A 224 -30.63 -39.38 13.92
CA TYR A 224 -31.39 -39.27 12.67
C TYR A 224 -32.88 -38.96 12.91
N GLU A 225 -33.43 -39.43 14.03
CA GLU A 225 -34.86 -39.32 14.36
C GLU A 225 -35.29 -37.90 14.81
N GLU A 226 -34.37 -37.04 15.27
CA GLU A 226 -34.61 -35.61 15.53
C GLU A 226 -34.06 -34.73 14.38
N PRO A 227 -34.83 -34.47 13.31
CA PRO A 227 -34.29 -33.91 12.07
C PRO A 227 -33.77 -32.47 12.20
N SER A 228 -32.44 -32.36 12.15
CA SER A 228 -31.66 -31.13 12.19
C SER A 228 -30.82 -30.99 10.92
N GLN A 229 -31.29 -30.23 9.92
CA GLN A 229 -30.66 -30.15 8.59
C GLN A 229 -29.29 -29.46 8.58
N ALA A 230 -28.49 -29.70 7.56
CA ALA A 230 -27.11 -29.21 7.44
C ALA A 230 -27.04 -27.68 7.25
N PHE A 231 -27.54 -27.17 6.12
CA PHE A 231 -27.35 -25.79 5.71
C PHE A 231 -28.38 -24.81 6.32
N PRO A 232 -27.98 -23.64 6.88
CA PRO A 232 -26.63 -23.27 7.33
C PRO A 232 -26.31 -23.82 8.73
N SER A 233 -25.03 -23.87 9.11
CA SER A 233 -24.58 -24.41 10.40
C SER A 233 -24.94 -23.50 11.59
N GLY A 234 -25.83 -23.98 12.46
CA GLY A 234 -26.24 -23.24 13.67
C GLY A 234 -25.16 -23.12 14.74
N HIS A 235 -24.37 -24.18 14.97
CA HIS A 235 -23.22 -24.13 15.88
C HIS A 235 -22.16 -23.13 15.38
N THR A 236 -21.91 -23.08 14.07
CA THR A 236 -21.07 -22.04 13.47
C THR A 236 -21.63 -20.64 13.73
N THR A 237 -22.94 -20.42 13.53
CA THR A 237 -23.56 -19.12 13.83
C THR A 237 -23.37 -18.71 15.29
N LYS A 238 -23.53 -19.64 16.25
CA LYS A 238 -23.28 -19.36 17.67
C LYS A 238 -21.81 -19.04 17.96
N ALA A 239 -20.87 -19.79 17.37
CA ALA A 239 -19.45 -19.52 17.49
C ALA A 239 -19.09 -18.13 16.93
N TYR A 240 -19.52 -17.79 15.72
CA TYR A 240 -19.25 -16.48 15.15
C TYR A 240 -19.95 -15.34 15.92
N ASN A 241 -21.17 -15.53 16.45
CA ASN A 241 -21.80 -14.53 17.33
C ASN A 241 -20.95 -14.29 18.59
N ARG A 242 -20.48 -15.35 19.26
CA ARG A 242 -19.58 -15.27 20.43
C ARG A 242 -18.26 -14.58 20.08
N GLY A 243 -17.67 -14.94 18.94
CA GLY A 243 -16.42 -14.37 18.43
C GLY A 243 -16.54 -12.88 18.13
N ILE A 244 -17.54 -12.46 17.36
CA ILE A 244 -17.80 -11.05 16.99
C ILE A 244 -18.15 -10.23 18.23
N ALA A 245 -18.90 -10.80 19.18
CA ALA A 245 -19.17 -10.14 20.44
C ALA A 245 -17.87 -9.90 21.21
N LEU A 246 -17.07 -10.94 21.45
CA LEU A 246 -15.82 -10.83 22.21
C LEU A 246 -14.76 -9.96 21.49
N SER A 247 -14.67 -9.99 20.16
CA SER A 247 -13.79 -9.11 19.39
C SER A 247 -14.25 -7.66 19.40
N THR A 248 -15.54 -7.40 19.65
CA THR A 248 -16.02 -6.05 19.94
C THR A 248 -15.70 -5.65 21.38
N LEU A 249 -15.78 -6.57 22.35
CA LEU A 249 -15.47 -6.27 23.76
C LEU A 249 -13.96 -6.11 24.05
N LEU A 250 -13.09 -6.68 23.20
CA LEU A 250 -11.63 -6.72 23.37
C LEU A 250 -10.93 -6.57 22.00
N PRO A 251 -11.06 -5.42 21.32
CA PRO A 251 -10.65 -5.23 19.93
C PRO A 251 -9.15 -5.39 19.69
N GLU A 252 -8.31 -5.20 20.71
CA GLU A 252 -6.86 -5.43 20.67
C GLU A 252 -6.47 -6.85 20.27
N LEU A 253 -7.36 -7.82 20.48
CA LEU A 253 -7.20 -9.24 20.10
C LEU A 253 -8.25 -9.70 19.07
N GLY A 254 -8.88 -8.74 18.37
CA GLY A 254 -9.89 -9.01 17.35
C GLY A 254 -9.46 -10.02 16.28
N PRO A 255 -8.25 -9.94 15.69
CA PRO A 255 -7.78 -10.92 14.70
C PRO A 255 -7.71 -12.34 15.27
N GLU A 256 -7.16 -12.51 16.48
CA GLU A 256 -7.00 -13.79 17.16
C GLU A 256 -8.35 -14.41 17.56
N ILE A 257 -9.26 -13.59 18.09
CA ILE A 257 -10.63 -14.01 18.46
C ILE A 257 -11.41 -14.44 17.22
N MET A 258 -11.33 -13.70 16.11
CA MET A 258 -11.99 -14.05 14.86
C MET A 258 -11.38 -15.32 14.24
N ALA A 259 -10.06 -15.49 14.29
CA ALA A 259 -9.39 -16.72 13.86
C ALA A 259 -9.86 -17.94 14.68
N ARG A 260 -9.98 -17.81 16.01
CA ARG A 260 -10.53 -18.86 16.89
C ARG A 260 -12.00 -19.19 16.58
N ALA A 261 -12.81 -18.18 16.27
CA ALA A 261 -14.20 -18.39 15.84
C ALA A 261 -14.28 -19.10 14.48
N SER A 262 -13.35 -18.81 13.55
CA SER A 262 -13.24 -19.55 12.29
C SER A 262 -12.87 -21.02 12.52
N GLU A 263 -12.02 -21.30 13.50
CA GLU A 263 -11.68 -22.67 13.87
C GLU A 263 -12.89 -23.40 14.46
N ALA A 264 -13.64 -22.79 15.37
CA ALA A 264 -14.85 -23.40 15.92
C ALA A 264 -15.89 -23.73 14.82
N GLY A 265 -15.96 -22.92 13.77
CA GLY A 265 -16.70 -23.24 12.54
C GLY A 265 -16.10 -24.41 11.76
N ASN A 266 -14.80 -24.37 11.46
CA ASN A 266 -14.07 -25.44 10.75
C ASN A 266 -14.14 -26.79 11.48
N ASN A 267 -14.17 -26.75 12.81
CA ASN A 267 -14.29 -27.91 13.68
C ASN A 267 -15.62 -28.66 13.46
N ARG A 268 -16.66 -28.01 12.92
CA ARG A 268 -17.88 -28.69 12.48
C ARG A 268 -17.70 -29.50 11.19
N VAL A 269 -16.69 -29.16 10.38
CA VAL A 269 -16.22 -29.91 9.21
C VAL A 269 -15.28 -31.03 9.63
N VAL A 270 -14.39 -30.79 10.61
CA VAL A 270 -13.55 -31.82 11.26
C VAL A 270 -14.40 -32.97 11.81
N LEU A 271 -15.53 -32.66 12.47
CA LEU A 271 -16.48 -33.64 12.97
C LEU A 271 -17.32 -34.33 11.87
N GLY A 272 -17.24 -33.89 10.61
CA GLY A 272 -18.04 -34.44 9.52
C GLY A 272 -19.55 -34.15 9.60
N VAL A 273 -19.97 -33.24 10.49
CA VAL A 273 -21.39 -32.92 10.71
C VAL A 273 -21.91 -31.74 9.88
N HIS A 274 -21.00 -30.99 9.26
CA HIS A 274 -21.29 -29.86 8.37
C HIS A 274 -20.31 -29.79 7.19
N TYR A 275 -20.80 -29.28 6.06
CA TYR A 275 -19.96 -28.98 4.89
C TYR A 275 -19.33 -27.58 5.02
N PRO A 276 -18.22 -27.29 4.30
CA PRO A 276 -17.67 -25.94 4.17
C PRO A 276 -18.71 -24.85 3.90
N MET A 277 -19.65 -25.11 2.98
CA MET A 277 -20.70 -24.16 2.62
C MET A 277 -21.69 -23.89 3.77
N ASP A 278 -21.98 -24.87 4.64
CA ASP A 278 -22.79 -24.66 5.84
C ASP A 278 -22.11 -23.70 6.82
N VAL A 279 -20.79 -23.79 6.92
CA VAL A 279 -19.96 -22.98 7.81
C VAL A 279 -19.85 -21.55 7.25
N MET A 280 -19.67 -21.38 5.95
CA MET A 280 -19.77 -20.07 5.28
C MET A 280 -21.14 -19.41 5.53
N GLY A 281 -22.24 -20.16 5.33
CA GLY A 281 -23.59 -19.67 5.61
C GLY A 281 -23.82 -19.36 7.09
N GLY A 282 -23.26 -20.16 7.99
CA GLY A 282 -23.31 -19.94 9.44
C GLY A 282 -22.60 -18.67 9.88
N ARG A 283 -21.43 -18.38 9.28
CA ARG A 283 -20.68 -17.12 9.44
C ARG A 283 -21.47 -15.92 8.93
N ILE A 284 -21.99 -15.96 7.70
CA ILE A 284 -22.80 -14.89 7.10
C ILE A 284 -23.99 -14.54 8.03
N ALA A 285 -24.69 -15.56 8.53
CA ALA A 285 -25.81 -15.36 9.44
C ALA A 285 -25.43 -14.68 10.76
N ALA A 286 -24.27 -15.04 11.33
CA ALA A 286 -23.75 -14.40 12.54
C ALA A 286 -23.33 -12.95 12.28
N THR A 287 -22.58 -12.66 11.22
CA THR A 287 -22.16 -11.29 10.91
C THR A 287 -23.36 -10.37 10.66
N ALA A 288 -24.38 -10.85 9.95
CA ALA A 288 -25.62 -10.10 9.74
C ALA A 288 -26.41 -9.89 11.05
N SER A 289 -26.46 -10.91 11.92
CA SER A 289 -27.08 -10.85 13.25
C SER A 289 -26.39 -9.83 14.14
N SER A 290 -25.06 -9.87 14.25
CA SER A 290 -24.27 -8.94 15.06
C SER A 290 -24.33 -7.50 14.54
N SER A 291 -24.29 -7.29 13.22
CA SER A 291 -24.42 -5.95 12.63
C SER A 291 -25.78 -5.33 12.98
N ALA A 292 -26.86 -6.10 12.84
CA ALA A 292 -28.21 -5.65 13.20
C ALA A 292 -28.38 -5.33 14.70
N LEU A 293 -27.68 -6.03 15.60
CA LEU A 293 -27.63 -5.66 17.02
C LEU A 293 -26.82 -4.38 17.27
N TRP A 294 -25.64 -4.25 16.66
CA TRP A 294 -24.73 -3.13 16.94
C TRP A 294 -25.26 -1.81 16.38
N SER A 295 -26.06 -1.85 15.31
CA SER A 295 -26.76 -0.69 14.76
C SER A 295 -28.02 -0.29 15.51
N ASP A 296 -28.57 -1.13 16.39
CA ASP A 296 -29.60 -0.67 17.31
C ASP A 296 -28.97 0.19 18.41
N SER A 297 -29.33 1.47 18.44
CA SER A 297 -28.74 2.43 19.37
C SER A 297 -29.08 2.13 20.83
N GLY A 298 -30.22 1.47 21.10
CA GLY A 298 -30.61 1.04 22.44
C GLY A 298 -29.74 -0.11 22.93
N PHE A 299 -29.65 -1.18 22.16
CA PHE A 299 -28.80 -2.34 22.45
C PHE A 299 -27.33 -1.93 22.58
N ARG A 300 -26.84 -1.09 21.66
CA ARG A 300 -25.48 -0.54 21.68
C ARG A 300 -25.17 0.22 22.98
N THR A 301 -26.07 1.13 23.38
CA THR A 301 -25.83 2.03 24.53
C THR A 301 -26.01 1.32 25.88
N ASN A 302 -26.94 0.36 25.97
CA ASN A 302 -27.32 -0.27 27.23
C ASN A 302 -26.58 -1.58 27.52
N GLU A 303 -26.26 -2.37 26.47
CA GLU A 303 -25.69 -3.71 26.63
C GLU A 303 -24.25 -3.78 26.12
N LEU A 304 -24.01 -3.37 24.86
CA LEU A 304 -22.72 -3.57 24.20
C LEU A 304 -21.59 -2.74 24.82
N LEU A 305 -21.69 -1.41 24.76
CA LEU A 305 -20.64 -0.53 25.28
C LEU A 305 -20.43 -0.73 26.79
N PRO A 306 -21.48 -0.92 27.61
CA PRO A 306 -21.29 -1.19 29.03
C PRO A 306 -20.67 -2.56 29.35
N ALA A 307 -20.74 -3.55 28.44
CA ALA A 307 -20.02 -4.82 28.55
C ALA A 307 -18.57 -4.72 28.07
N HIS A 308 -18.30 -3.91 27.04
CA HIS A 308 -16.95 -3.57 26.59
C HIS A 308 -16.18 -2.90 27.72
N ASP A 309 -16.76 -1.83 28.29
CA ASP A 309 -16.14 -1.09 29.39
C ASP A 309 -15.94 -1.97 30.64
N GLU A 310 -16.81 -2.96 30.88
CA GLU A 310 -16.64 -3.93 31.97
C GLU A 310 -15.41 -4.81 31.75
N LEU A 311 -15.29 -5.42 30.56
CA LEU A 311 -14.17 -6.31 30.23
C LEU A 311 -12.85 -5.55 30.17
N GLU A 312 -12.80 -4.42 29.45
CA GLU A 312 -11.64 -3.54 29.34
C GLU A 312 -11.09 -3.13 30.70
N ASN A 313 -11.95 -2.56 31.57
CA ASN A 313 -11.52 -2.12 32.90
C ASN A 313 -11.09 -3.28 33.78
N TYR A 314 -11.73 -4.45 33.68
CA TYR A 314 -11.33 -5.64 34.44
C TYR A 314 -9.95 -6.16 34.00
N ILE A 315 -9.73 -6.34 32.70
CA ILE A 315 -8.45 -6.83 32.17
C ILE A 315 -7.34 -5.81 32.46
N ALA A 316 -7.56 -4.51 32.21
CA ALA A 316 -6.59 -3.46 32.55
C ALA A 316 -6.23 -3.45 34.04
N ALA A 317 -7.22 -3.62 34.94
CA ALA A 317 -6.98 -3.70 36.38
C ALA A 317 -6.14 -4.95 36.77
N ARG A 318 -6.41 -6.11 36.17
CA ARG A 318 -5.62 -7.34 36.38
C ARG A 318 -4.20 -7.22 35.84
N CYS A 319 -4.06 -6.71 34.62
CA CYS A 319 -2.77 -6.40 34.03
C CYS A 319 -1.94 -5.43 34.88
N LYS A 320 -2.58 -4.42 35.47
CA LYS A 320 -1.92 -3.46 36.36
C LYS A 320 -1.49 -4.08 37.69
N ALA A 321 -2.32 -4.94 38.28
CA ALA A 321 -1.99 -5.68 39.50
C ALA A 321 -0.80 -6.63 39.30
N ASP A 322 -0.73 -7.30 38.16
CA ASP A 322 0.32 -8.26 37.83
C ASP A 322 1.55 -7.60 37.15
N GLY A 323 1.56 -6.27 37.00
CA GLY A 323 2.69 -5.51 36.43
C GLY A 323 2.85 -5.60 34.91
N ASN A 324 1.83 -6.05 34.18
CA ASN A 324 1.82 -6.28 32.74
C ASN A 324 1.42 -5.05 31.90
N GLY A 325 0.92 -3.98 32.50
CA GLY A 325 0.51 -2.76 31.80
C GLY A 325 -0.56 -2.01 32.57
N SER A 326 -0.89 -0.80 32.14
CA SER A 326 -1.96 0.02 32.72
C SER A 326 -3.24 0.08 31.86
N THR A 327 -3.14 -0.30 30.59
CA THR A 327 -4.24 -0.48 29.63
C THR A 327 -4.24 -1.90 29.06
N VAL A 328 -5.33 -2.31 28.40
CA VAL A 328 -5.37 -3.61 27.69
C VAL A 328 -4.36 -3.64 26.55
N GLY A 329 -4.29 -2.62 25.70
CA GLY A 329 -3.28 -2.51 24.65
C GLY A 329 -1.82 -2.61 25.13
N GLU A 330 -1.46 -2.00 26.27
CA GLU A 330 -0.14 -2.20 26.88
C GLU A 330 0.08 -3.65 27.32
N CYS A 331 -0.93 -4.25 27.94
CA CYS A 331 -0.89 -5.61 28.45
C CYS A 331 -0.76 -6.66 27.34
N VAL A 332 -1.59 -6.56 26.29
CA VAL A 332 -1.58 -7.42 25.10
C VAL A 332 -0.20 -7.41 24.45
N THR A 333 0.35 -6.22 24.18
CA THR A 333 1.69 -6.06 23.58
C THR A 333 2.80 -6.58 24.49
N LYS A 334 2.77 -6.29 25.80
CA LYS A 334 3.81 -6.76 26.72
C LYS A 334 3.80 -8.27 26.93
N LEU A 335 2.63 -8.90 26.88
CA LEU A 335 2.47 -10.35 26.96
C LEU A 335 2.75 -11.07 25.63
N GLY A 336 2.75 -10.35 24.51
CA GLY A 336 2.86 -10.92 23.16
C GLY A 336 1.58 -11.60 22.68
N ALA A 337 0.43 -11.25 23.25
CA ALA A 337 -0.86 -11.88 22.92
C ALA A 337 -1.39 -11.47 21.52
N ASN A 338 -0.86 -10.40 20.95
CA ASN A 338 -1.03 -9.95 19.56
C ASN A 338 0.15 -10.38 18.64
N ALA A 339 0.95 -11.33 19.10
CA ALA A 339 2.17 -11.81 18.47
C ALA A 339 2.32 -13.34 18.71
N ASP A 340 3.53 -13.81 19.01
CA ASP A 340 3.92 -15.22 19.13
C ASP A 340 3.41 -15.96 20.39
N LYS A 341 2.64 -15.28 21.25
CA LYS A 341 2.11 -15.80 22.53
C LYS A 341 0.60 -15.60 22.67
N GLY A 342 -0.06 -15.26 21.57
CA GLY A 342 -1.50 -15.13 21.46
C GLY A 342 -2.20 -16.45 21.18
N TYR A 343 -3.21 -16.36 20.34
CA TYR A 343 -3.82 -17.55 19.73
C TYR A 343 -2.83 -18.26 18.80
N VAL A 344 -2.60 -19.54 19.05
CA VAL A 344 -1.78 -20.41 18.21
C VAL A 344 -2.49 -21.72 17.92
N ASN A 345 -2.19 -22.32 16.77
CA ASN A 345 -2.49 -23.72 16.49
C ASN A 345 -1.40 -24.35 15.59
N THR A 346 -1.16 -25.64 15.75
CA THR A 346 -0.09 -26.39 15.06
C THR A 346 -0.60 -27.28 13.93
N PHE A 347 -1.91 -27.51 13.87
CA PHE A 347 -2.53 -28.32 12.82
C PHE A 347 -2.68 -27.52 11.51
N THR A 348 -2.84 -28.24 10.42
CA THR A 348 -3.12 -27.68 9.09
C THR A 348 -4.21 -28.49 8.43
N ASP A 349 -4.86 -27.94 7.41
CA ASP A 349 -5.78 -28.69 6.57
C ASP A 349 -5.68 -28.22 5.10
N VAL A 350 -6.52 -28.75 4.21
CA VAL A 350 -6.50 -28.40 2.78
C VAL A 350 -6.91 -26.96 2.47
N VAL A 351 -7.38 -26.20 3.47
CA VAL A 351 -7.74 -24.78 3.38
C VAL A 351 -6.73 -23.92 4.14
N SER A 352 -6.49 -24.22 5.42
CA SER A 352 -5.47 -23.57 6.26
C SER A 352 -4.17 -24.37 6.21
N THR A 353 -3.40 -24.18 5.14
CA THR A 353 -2.20 -24.99 4.84
C THR A 353 -0.96 -24.63 5.66
N LYS A 354 -1.05 -23.62 6.53
CA LYS A 354 0.00 -23.19 7.47
C LYS A 354 -0.57 -23.16 8.91
N PRO A 355 0.26 -23.47 9.93
CA PRO A 355 -0.07 -23.24 11.33
C PRO A 355 -0.35 -21.77 11.65
N VAL A 356 -1.14 -21.50 12.69
CA VAL A 356 -1.25 -20.17 13.29
C VAL A 356 -0.18 -20.03 14.37
N THR A 357 0.80 -19.15 14.13
CA THR A 357 1.93 -18.87 15.05
C THR A 357 1.96 -17.43 15.54
N ASP A 358 1.20 -16.54 14.92
CA ASP A 358 1.16 -15.10 15.18
C ASP A 358 -0.11 -14.46 14.58
N ARG A 359 -0.25 -13.14 14.71
CA ARG A 359 -1.36 -12.37 14.14
C ARG A 359 -1.49 -12.49 12.62
N ALA A 360 -0.37 -12.52 11.89
CA ALA A 360 -0.41 -12.55 10.42
C ALA A 360 -0.97 -13.88 9.93
N SER A 361 -0.45 -14.99 10.45
CA SER A 361 -0.96 -16.34 10.21
C SER A 361 -2.39 -16.54 10.73
N ALA A 362 -2.81 -15.86 11.81
CA ALA A 362 -4.20 -15.87 12.26
C ALA A 362 -5.15 -15.19 11.25
N ILE A 363 -4.74 -14.06 10.66
CA ILE A 363 -5.48 -13.37 9.59
C ILE A 363 -5.52 -14.23 8.32
N ASP A 364 -4.41 -14.86 7.94
CA ASP A 364 -4.35 -15.77 6.79
C ASP A 364 -5.31 -16.96 6.97
N ALA A 365 -5.25 -17.65 8.11
CA ALA A 365 -6.13 -18.79 8.42
C ALA A 365 -7.62 -18.41 8.43
N TYR A 366 -7.95 -17.22 8.97
CA TYR A 366 -9.31 -16.68 8.88
C TYR A 366 -9.72 -16.44 7.42
N THR A 367 -8.86 -15.77 6.65
CA THR A 367 -9.11 -15.37 5.26
C THR A 367 -9.31 -16.58 4.35
N SER A 368 -8.46 -17.61 4.46
CA SER A 368 -8.62 -18.88 3.72
C SER A 368 -9.96 -19.56 4.02
N ARG A 369 -10.41 -19.52 5.28
CA ARG A 369 -11.71 -20.08 5.71
C ARG A 369 -12.92 -19.20 5.37
N MET A 370 -12.74 -18.01 4.79
CA MET A 370 -13.89 -17.26 4.25
C MET A 370 -14.43 -17.89 2.97
N THR A 371 -13.57 -18.54 2.17
CA THR A 371 -13.91 -19.16 0.88
C THR A 371 -13.71 -20.67 0.84
N TYR A 372 -13.02 -21.28 1.80
CA TYR A 372 -12.72 -22.72 1.82
C TYR A 372 -12.08 -23.25 0.52
N GLY A 373 -11.41 -22.39 -0.25
CA GLY A 373 -10.83 -22.75 -1.55
C GLY A 373 -11.83 -22.95 -2.70
N PHE A 374 -13.12 -22.66 -2.51
CA PHE A 374 -14.10 -22.67 -3.60
C PHE A 374 -13.66 -21.73 -4.73
N ALA A 375 -13.82 -22.17 -5.98
CA ALA A 375 -13.71 -21.28 -7.14
C ALA A 375 -14.87 -20.27 -7.17
N GLN A 376 -14.64 -19.10 -7.77
CA GLN A 376 -15.68 -18.09 -7.99
C GLN A 376 -16.80 -18.64 -8.89
N THR A 377 -18.05 -18.49 -8.44
CA THR A 377 -19.28 -18.91 -9.14
C THR A 377 -19.94 -17.75 -9.90
N SER A 378 -19.50 -16.52 -9.67
CA SER A 378 -19.86 -15.32 -10.45
C SER A 378 -18.65 -14.39 -10.62
N ALA A 379 -18.86 -13.15 -11.08
CA ALA A 379 -17.76 -12.27 -11.48
C ALA A 379 -16.84 -11.86 -10.32
N ALA A 380 -15.53 -12.00 -10.55
CA ALA A 380 -14.46 -11.39 -9.77
C ALA A 380 -14.42 -9.86 -9.93
N GLY A 381 -13.62 -9.17 -9.10
CA GLY A 381 -13.28 -7.76 -9.27
C GLY A 381 -14.46 -6.79 -9.20
N GLN A 382 -15.58 -7.17 -8.58
CA GLN A 382 -16.69 -6.25 -8.35
C GLN A 382 -16.32 -5.24 -7.26
N ALA A 383 -16.83 -4.01 -7.38
CA ALA A 383 -16.64 -2.98 -6.37
C ALA A 383 -17.03 -3.47 -4.95
N PRO A 384 -16.37 -2.97 -3.88
CA PRO A 384 -16.67 -3.34 -2.51
C PRO A 384 -18.15 -3.18 -2.15
N LYS A 385 -18.67 -4.05 -1.29
CA LYS A 385 -20.08 -4.08 -0.92
C LYS A 385 -20.27 -4.29 0.58
N VAL A 386 -20.02 -3.26 1.38
CA VAL A 386 -20.34 -3.30 2.81
C VAL A 386 -21.85 -3.13 3.04
N PRO A 387 -22.54 -4.05 3.75
CA PRO A 387 -23.93 -3.89 4.16
C PRO A 387 -24.14 -2.66 5.04
N ALA A 388 -25.32 -2.02 4.99
CA ALA A 388 -25.63 -0.90 5.88
C ALA A 388 -25.65 -1.34 7.35
N GLY A 389 -24.98 -0.60 8.23
CA GLY A 389 -24.84 -0.93 9.65
C GLY A 389 -23.66 -1.87 9.96
N ALA A 390 -23.04 -2.51 8.95
CA ALA A 390 -21.87 -3.35 9.20
C ALA A 390 -20.67 -2.53 9.72
N GLU A 391 -20.60 -1.24 9.39
CA GLU A 391 -19.62 -0.30 9.96
C GLU A 391 -19.70 -0.14 11.49
N ASP A 392 -20.80 -0.56 12.13
CA ASP A 392 -20.91 -0.58 13.58
C ASP A 392 -20.13 -1.75 14.22
N LEU A 393 -19.79 -2.82 13.47
CA LEU A 393 -18.92 -3.92 13.94
C LEU A 393 -17.52 -3.44 14.38
N LEU A 394 -17.11 -2.26 13.91
CA LEU A 394 -15.81 -1.64 14.19
C LEU A 394 -15.88 -0.51 15.24
N LEU A 395 -17.02 -0.31 15.92
CA LEU A 395 -17.24 0.80 16.86
C LEU A 395 -16.20 0.92 17.97
N THR A 396 -15.86 -0.19 18.64
CA THR A 396 -14.94 -0.19 19.78
C THR A 396 -13.47 -0.18 19.35
N ALA A 397 -13.17 -0.78 18.19
CA ALA A 397 -11.84 -0.74 17.60
C ALA A 397 -11.46 0.65 17.05
N PHE A 398 -12.46 1.41 16.58
CA PHE A 398 -12.29 2.73 15.97
C PHE A 398 -13.39 3.72 16.41
N PRO A 399 -13.45 4.09 17.70
CA PRO A 399 -14.53 4.90 18.27
C PRO A 399 -14.53 6.35 17.74
N ASP A 400 -13.34 6.91 17.52
CA ASP A 400 -13.16 8.30 17.05
C ASP A 400 -13.40 8.49 15.55
N LEU A 401 -13.56 7.40 14.79
CA LEU A 401 -13.82 7.47 13.35
C LEU A 401 -15.30 7.73 13.05
N SER A 402 -15.58 8.33 11.90
CA SER A 402 -16.94 8.47 11.39
C SER A 402 -17.49 7.13 10.87
N VAL A 403 -18.82 7.06 10.70
CA VAL A 403 -19.53 5.95 10.04
C VAL A 403 -18.91 5.63 8.67
N ALA A 404 -18.65 6.66 7.86
CA ALA A 404 -18.02 6.51 6.54
C ALA A 404 -16.57 6.00 6.63
N GLN A 405 -15.80 6.47 7.61
CA GLN A 405 -14.42 6.04 7.81
C GLN A 405 -14.33 4.56 8.28
N ARG A 406 -15.19 4.13 9.23
CA ARG A 406 -15.28 2.70 9.59
C ARG A 406 -15.73 1.83 8.41
N ARG A 407 -16.65 2.34 7.58
CA ARG A 407 -17.08 1.67 6.35
C ARG A 407 -15.92 1.48 5.36
N GLN A 408 -15.10 2.51 5.15
CA GLN A 408 -13.89 2.43 4.29
C GLN A 408 -12.88 1.37 4.76
N ILE A 409 -12.73 1.15 6.08
CA ILE A 409 -11.90 0.05 6.61
C ILE A 409 -12.46 -1.30 6.19
N LEU A 410 -13.78 -1.50 6.30
CA LEU A 410 -14.42 -2.73 5.86
C LEU A 410 -14.27 -2.93 4.35
N GLU A 411 -14.53 -1.90 3.54
CA GLU A 411 -14.38 -1.93 2.07
C GLU A 411 -12.94 -2.28 1.65
N ALA A 412 -11.92 -1.71 2.30
CA ALA A 412 -10.51 -2.04 2.03
C ALA A 412 -10.05 -3.41 2.61
N SER A 413 -10.83 -3.99 3.52
CA SER A 413 -10.56 -5.31 4.10
C SER A 413 -11.17 -6.47 3.32
N GLU A 414 -12.17 -6.22 2.45
CA GLU A 414 -12.94 -7.26 1.76
C GLU A 414 -12.05 -8.29 1.04
N ILE A 415 -12.53 -9.54 0.99
CA ILE A 415 -12.06 -10.52 -0.01
C ILE A 415 -12.71 -10.20 -1.36
N ASP A 416 -12.08 -10.66 -2.45
CA ASP A 416 -12.60 -10.49 -3.81
C ASP A 416 -14.02 -11.08 -3.96
N SER A 417 -14.77 -10.55 -4.92
CA SER A 417 -16.16 -10.91 -5.17
C SER A 417 -16.34 -12.29 -5.81
N GLY A 418 -17.59 -12.73 -5.92
CA GLY A 418 -17.97 -13.82 -6.82
C GLY A 418 -17.79 -15.24 -6.28
N TYR A 419 -17.25 -15.43 -5.07
CA TYR A 419 -17.28 -16.71 -4.36
C TYR A 419 -18.71 -17.15 -4.00
N PRO A 420 -18.96 -18.45 -3.74
CA PRO A 420 -20.28 -18.93 -3.36
C PRO A 420 -20.89 -18.16 -2.17
N LEU A 421 -22.19 -17.89 -2.27
CA LEU A 421 -23.02 -17.09 -1.35
C LEU A 421 -22.79 -15.57 -1.42
N ASP A 422 -21.80 -15.07 -2.18
CA ASP A 422 -21.58 -13.62 -2.34
C ASP A 422 -22.82 -12.91 -2.89
N ALA A 423 -23.46 -13.46 -3.93
CA ALA A 423 -24.50 -12.78 -4.69
C ALA A 423 -25.76 -12.51 -3.85
N SER A 424 -26.14 -13.42 -2.95
CA SER A 424 -27.28 -13.23 -2.03
C SER A 424 -26.90 -12.61 -0.68
N SER A 425 -25.65 -12.73 -0.21
CA SER A 425 -25.24 -12.28 1.13
C SER A 425 -25.30 -10.78 1.38
N GLN A 426 -25.67 -9.98 0.37
CA GLN A 426 -25.58 -8.52 0.37
C GLN A 426 -24.18 -7.96 0.68
N GLY A 427 -23.14 -8.81 0.59
CA GLY A 427 -21.75 -8.47 0.90
C GLY A 427 -21.23 -8.99 2.24
N TYR A 428 -22.10 -9.56 3.11
CA TYR A 428 -21.66 -10.20 4.36
C TYR A 428 -20.64 -11.35 4.14
N GLN A 429 -20.66 -11.99 2.97
CA GLN A 429 -19.64 -12.98 2.58
C GLN A 429 -18.24 -12.35 2.45
N ARG A 430 -18.13 -11.09 2.04
CA ARG A 430 -16.85 -10.43 1.75
C ARG A 430 -16.13 -9.85 2.97
N LEU A 431 -16.86 -9.55 4.06
CA LEU A 431 -16.32 -8.85 5.23
C LEU A 431 -15.25 -9.67 5.97
N ASN A 432 -14.00 -9.21 5.88
CA ASN A 432 -12.85 -9.82 6.56
C ASN A 432 -12.57 -9.14 7.90
N LEU A 433 -13.33 -9.50 8.93
CA LEU A 433 -13.23 -8.87 10.24
C LEU A 433 -11.85 -9.04 10.90
N ALA A 434 -11.18 -10.19 10.73
CA ALA A 434 -9.83 -10.39 11.26
C ALA A 434 -8.83 -9.40 10.67
N LYS A 435 -8.89 -9.19 9.34
CA LYS A 435 -8.09 -8.14 8.66
C LYS A 435 -8.51 -6.75 9.14
N ALA A 436 -9.80 -6.44 9.21
CA ALA A 436 -10.31 -5.12 9.61
C ALA A 436 -9.89 -4.70 11.04
N TYR A 437 -9.92 -5.60 12.03
CA TYR A 437 -9.44 -5.30 13.40
C TYR A 437 -7.92 -5.03 13.48
N SER A 438 -7.13 -5.45 12.49
CA SER A 438 -5.70 -5.19 12.42
C SER A 438 -5.32 -3.88 11.71
N ALA A 439 -6.30 -3.01 11.41
CA ALA A 439 -6.09 -1.83 10.59
C ALA A 439 -5.37 -0.69 11.34
N ASN A 440 -4.32 -0.15 10.71
CA ASN A 440 -3.79 1.17 11.01
C ASN A 440 -4.34 2.16 9.98
N VAL A 441 -5.04 3.16 10.47
CA VAL A 441 -5.70 4.20 9.70
C VAL A 441 -4.91 5.49 9.86
N THR A 442 -4.51 6.07 8.73
CA THR A 442 -4.08 7.47 8.69
C THR A 442 -5.23 8.30 8.16
N LEU A 443 -5.56 9.39 8.83
CA LEU A 443 -6.51 10.41 8.40
C LEU A 443 -5.79 11.64 7.85
N SER A 444 -6.45 12.39 6.99
CA SER A 444 -6.05 13.75 6.58
C SER A 444 -5.82 14.66 7.79
N ALA A 445 -5.09 15.78 7.61
CA ALA A 445 -4.75 16.68 8.71
C ALA A 445 -5.98 17.25 9.44
N ASP A 446 -7.07 17.54 8.72
CA ASP A 446 -8.37 17.93 9.29
C ASP A 446 -9.10 16.76 10.01
N GLY A 447 -8.74 15.52 9.69
CA GLY A 447 -9.36 14.28 10.19
C GLY A 447 -10.62 13.84 9.42
N SER A 448 -10.97 14.48 8.30
CA SER A 448 -12.21 14.18 7.57
C SER A 448 -12.14 12.91 6.74
N THR A 449 -10.96 12.57 6.21
CA THR A 449 -10.78 11.58 5.14
C THR A 449 -9.74 10.54 5.54
N ILE A 450 -9.98 9.25 5.30
CA ILE A 450 -8.91 8.24 5.38
C ILE A 450 -7.95 8.46 4.21
N VAL A 451 -6.65 8.48 4.52
CA VAL A 451 -5.55 8.72 3.56
C VAL A 451 -4.58 7.56 3.41
N ALA A 452 -4.58 6.62 4.35
CA ALA A 452 -3.93 5.33 4.20
C ALA A 452 -4.60 4.31 5.15
N ILE A 453 -4.65 3.05 4.71
CA ILE A 453 -4.96 1.91 5.56
C ILE A 453 -3.86 0.87 5.35
N SER A 454 -3.22 0.41 6.42
CA SER A 454 -2.44 -0.83 6.42
C SER A 454 -3.11 -1.86 7.32
N PHE A 455 -2.88 -3.15 7.05
CA PHE A 455 -3.42 -4.26 7.83
C PHE A 455 -2.27 -5.13 8.38
N GLY A 456 -2.59 -6.09 9.24
CA GLY A 456 -1.62 -6.98 9.90
C GLY A 456 -0.93 -6.36 11.12
N ASN A 457 -1.34 -5.17 11.58
CA ASN A 457 -0.65 -4.46 12.64
C ASN A 457 -0.91 -5.08 14.02
N ALA A 458 0.11 -5.09 14.88
CA ALA A 458 0.03 -5.62 16.26
C ALA A 458 -0.94 -4.82 17.16
N GLN A 459 -1.18 -3.55 16.86
CA GLN A 459 -2.24 -2.73 17.45
C GLN A 459 -2.92 -1.98 16.31
N SER A 460 -4.25 -1.88 16.36
CA SER A 460 -4.98 -0.91 15.56
C SER A 460 -4.66 0.51 16.04
N LYS A 461 -4.64 1.46 15.11
CA LYS A 461 -4.27 2.84 15.42
C LYS A 461 -4.93 3.80 14.45
N VAL A 462 -5.44 4.90 14.98
CA VAL A 462 -5.78 6.08 14.18
C VAL A 462 -4.65 7.10 14.35
N THR A 463 -4.07 7.54 13.24
CA THR A 463 -3.15 8.67 13.18
C THR A 463 -3.70 9.73 12.24
N LYS A 464 -3.25 10.97 12.37
CA LYS A 464 -3.44 11.99 11.33
C LYS A 464 -2.11 12.21 10.63
N VAL A 465 -2.11 12.56 9.34
CA VAL A 465 -0.94 13.23 8.75
C VAL A 465 -0.69 14.49 9.56
N SER A 466 0.57 14.82 9.80
CA SER A 466 0.93 16.18 10.23
C SER A 466 0.47 17.19 9.17
N ASP A 467 0.50 18.48 9.52
CA ASP A 467 0.46 19.54 8.52
C ASP A 467 1.48 19.26 7.41
N SER A 468 1.17 19.68 6.17
CA SER A 468 1.89 19.28 4.96
C SER A 468 3.40 19.43 5.13
N ASP A 469 4.14 18.34 4.94
CA ASP A 469 5.60 18.39 4.96
C ASP A 469 6.13 19.15 3.73
N ALA A 470 7.43 19.44 3.71
CA ALA A 470 8.00 20.26 2.65
C ALA A 470 7.84 19.62 1.25
N VAL A 471 7.95 18.28 1.14
CA VAL A 471 7.72 17.56 -0.13
C VAL A 471 6.27 17.71 -0.58
N THR A 472 5.31 17.58 0.33
CA THR A 472 3.88 17.82 0.05
C THR A 472 3.64 19.26 -0.38
N ASN A 473 4.30 20.25 0.22
CA ASN A 473 4.14 21.66 -0.18
C ASN A 473 4.76 21.99 -1.54
N LEU A 474 5.89 21.35 -1.91
CA LEU A 474 6.52 21.51 -3.21
C LEU A 474 5.66 20.92 -4.35
N LEU A 475 4.91 19.86 -4.06
CA LEU A 475 4.12 19.13 -5.06
C LEU A 475 2.65 19.55 -5.12
N LYS A 476 2.22 20.55 -4.34
CA LYS A 476 0.80 20.95 -4.19
C LYS A 476 0.11 21.38 -5.49
N ASP A 477 0.85 21.76 -6.54
CA ASP A 477 0.28 21.99 -7.87
C ASP A 477 -0.44 20.75 -8.45
N PHE A 478 -0.09 19.53 -8.01
CA PHE A 478 -0.78 18.30 -8.41
C PHE A 478 -2.28 18.31 -8.08
N ASN A 479 -2.71 19.04 -7.03
CA ASN A 479 -4.13 19.22 -6.71
C ASN A 479 -4.92 20.00 -7.77
N ARG A 480 -4.24 20.64 -8.75
CA ARG A 480 -4.91 21.18 -9.95
C ARG A 480 -5.32 20.10 -10.92
N TYR A 481 -4.72 18.91 -10.87
CA TYR A 481 -4.98 17.82 -11.82
C TYR A 481 -5.84 16.70 -11.22
N PHE A 482 -5.57 16.34 -9.97
CA PHE A 482 -6.30 15.31 -9.24
C PHE A 482 -6.52 15.72 -7.78
N VAL A 483 -7.72 15.47 -7.24
CA VAL A 483 -8.05 15.74 -5.84
C VAL A 483 -8.48 14.44 -5.16
N ALA A 484 -7.80 14.08 -4.06
CA ALA A 484 -8.11 12.89 -3.27
C ALA A 484 -9.61 12.82 -2.88
N GLY A 485 -10.22 11.65 -3.04
CA GLY A 485 -11.65 11.43 -2.77
C GLY A 485 -12.63 12.10 -3.74
N VAL A 486 -12.16 12.88 -4.71
CA VAL A 486 -12.97 13.57 -5.73
C VAL A 486 -12.67 13.04 -7.14
N GLY A 487 -11.39 12.86 -7.47
CA GLY A 487 -10.92 12.39 -8.77
C GLY A 487 -10.25 13.47 -9.62
N VAL A 488 -10.35 13.31 -10.95
CA VAL A 488 -9.72 14.14 -11.97
C VAL A 488 -10.47 15.47 -12.12
N THR A 489 -9.74 16.58 -12.13
CA THR A 489 -10.31 17.93 -12.33
C THR A 489 -10.50 18.24 -13.83
N ASP A 490 -11.10 19.38 -14.16
CA ASP A 490 -11.20 19.84 -15.55
C ASP A 490 -9.83 20.24 -16.15
N GLU A 491 -8.95 20.85 -15.36
CA GLU A 491 -7.58 21.17 -15.78
C GLU A 491 -6.71 19.91 -15.91
N GLY A 492 -6.91 18.93 -15.02
CA GLY A 492 -6.19 17.66 -15.02
C GLY A 492 -6.52 16.75 -16.18
N LYS A 493 -7.68 16.89 -16.81
CA LYS A 493 -8.14 15.99 -17.87
C LYS A 493 -7.11 15.78 -18.99
N ALA A 494 -6.53 16.87 -19.51
CA ALA A 494 -5.55 16.76 -20.59
C ALA A 494 -4.19 16.22 -20.07
N VAL A 495 -3.78 16.65 -18.88
CA VAL A 495 -2.51 16.24 -18.25
C VAL A 495 -2.54 14.75 -17.94
N LEU A 496 -3.53 14.27 -17.20
CA LEU A 496 -3.63 12.86 -16.80
C LEU A 496 -3.96 11.94 -17.97
N SER A 497 -4.60 12.43 -19.05
CA SER A 497 -4.73 11.64 -20.28
C SER A 497 -3.37 11.37 -20.96
N HIS A 498 -2.42 12.30 -20.90
CA HIS A 498 -1.05 12.11 -21.40
C HIS A 498 -0.24 11.21 -20.46
N ASP A 499 -0.40 11.39 -19.15
CA ASP A 499 0.18 10.55 -18.09
C ASP A 499 -0.25 9.08 -18.25
N ASP A 500 -1.54 8.83 -18.49
CA ASP A 500 -2.13 7.52 -18.83
C ASP A 500 -1.51 6.91 -20.09
N GLN A 501 -1.49 7.67 -21.20
CA GLN A 501 -1.02 7.20 -22.51
C GLN A 501 0.45 6.79 -22.49
N LEU A 502 1.32 7.61 -21.88
CA LEU A 502 2.73 7.27 -21.71
C LEU A 502 2.93 6.08 -20.78
N THR A 503 2.08 5.93 -19.76
CA THR A 503 2.19 4.79 -18.83
C THR A 503 1.91 3.48 -19.55
N GLU A 504 0.86 3.41 -20.38
CA GLU A 504 0.58 2.24 -21.22
C GLU A 504 1.68 2.03 -22.27
N SER A 505 2.10 3.06 -22.99
CA SER A 505 3.08 2.92 -24.08
C SER A 505 4.45 2.45 -23.61
N ILE A 506 4.96 2.98 -22.48
CA ILE A 506 6.24 2.57 -21.88
C ILE A 506 6.15 1.14 -21.34
N ASN A 507 5.07 0.78 -20.64
CA ASN A 507 4.85 -0.57 -20.14
C ASN A 507 4.76 -1.60 -21.28
N HIS A 508 4.01 -1.31 -22.35
CA HIS A 508 3.86 -2.23 -23.50
C HIS A 508 5.13 -2.33 -24.35
N ALA A 509 5.93 -1.27 -24.47
CA ALA A 509 7.18 -1.29 -25.22
C ALA A 509 8.25 -2.20 -24.58
N ALA A 510 8.28 -2.23 -23.24
CA ALA A 510 9.15 -3.11 -22.46
C ALA A 510 8.60 -4.55 -22.42
N PHE A 511 7.30 -4.72 -22.17
CA PHE A 511 6.67 -6.03 -22.00
C PHE A 511 6.58 -6.81 -23.31
N ARG A 512 7.48 -7.77 -23.51
CA ARG A 512 7.40 -8.77 -24.59
C ARG A 512 6.96 -10.12 -24.04
N ALA A 513 6.33 -10.93 -24.89
CA ALA A 513 5.66 -12.24 -24.75
C ALA A 513 5.59 -13.03 -23.40
N ASP A 514 6.52 -12.88 -22.47
CA ASP A 514 6.53 -13.54 -21.16
C ASP A 514 6.97 -12.65 -19.97
N GLY A 515 7.18 -11.34 -20.17
CA GLY A 515 7.60 -10.39 -19.13
C GLY A 515 9.02 -10.59 -18.61
N LYS A 516 9.91 -11.19 -19.41
CA LYS A 516 11.32 -11.48 -19.04
C LYS A 516 12.33 -10.80 -19.96
N THR A 517 12.02 -9.63 -20.49
CA THR A 517 13.01 -8.85 -21.25
C THR A 517 14.14 -8.35 -20.36
N VAL A 518 15.25 -7.93 -20.97
CA VAL A 518 16.37 -7.32 -20.24
C VAL A 518 15.93 -6.02 -19.52
N GLN A 519 14.92 -5.32 -20.06
CA GLN A 519 14.36 -4.12 -19.42
C GLN A 519 13.48 -4.49 -18.21
N ASP A 520 12.64 -5.52 -18.32
CA ASP A 520 11.85 -6.04 -17.19
C ASP A 520 12.76 -6.47 -16.04
N GLN A 521 13.83 -7.23 -16.35
CA GLN A 521 14.80 -7.68 -15.34
C GLN A 521 15.57 -6.52 -14.69
N ARG A 522 15.92 -5.46 -15.46
CA ARG A 522 16.53 -4.25 -14.91
C ARG A 522 15.54 -3.48 -14.03
N ALA A 523 14.27 -3.43 -14.42
CA ALA A 523 13.23 -2.78 -13.63
C ALA A 523 12.92 -3.52 -12.32
N LEU A 524 12.95 -4.85 -12.32
CA LEU A 524 12.89 -5.67 -11.10
C LEU A 524 14.12 -5.43 -10.20
N SER A 525 15.33 -5.38 -10.76
CA SER A 525 16.55 -5.04 -10.00
C SER A 525 16.49 -3.63 -9.38
N ASP A 526 15.95 -2.65 -10.09
CA ASP A 526 15.74 -1.30 -9.57
C ASP A 526 14.63 -1.23 -8.52
N ALA A 527 13.68 -2.18 -8.56
CA ALA A 527 12.63 -2.27 -7.57
C ALA A 527 13.10 -2.81 -6.20
N GLN A 528 14.23 -3.52 -6.14
CA GLN A 528 14.80 -4.01 -4.87
C GLN A 528 15.35 -2.90 -3.96
N MET A 529 15.37 -1.64 -4.41
CA MET A 529 15.93 -0.49 -3.67
C MET A 529 17.38 -0.73 -3.20
N ASN A 530 18.17 -1.44 -3.99
CA ASN A 530 19.59 -1.69 -3.70
C ASN A 530 20.46 -0.76 -4.54
N SER A 531 20.95 0.33 -3.94
CA SER A 531 21.73 1.36 -4.66
C SER A 531 23.03 0.84 -5.26
N THR A 532 23.65 -0.20 -4.67
CA THR A 532 24.83 -0.86 -5.25
C THR A 532 24.48 -1.55 -6.57
N ASN A 533 23.36 -2.28 -6.63
CA ASN A 533 22.91 -2.95 -7.84
C ASN A 533 22.31 -1.98 -8.88
N THR A 534 21.68 -0.89 -8.45
CA THR A 534 21.10 0.11 -9.36
C THR A 534 22.13 1.07 -9.95
N LEU A 535 23.11 1.56 -9.19
CA LEU A 535 23.97 2.69 -9.62
C LEU A 535 25.36 2.31 -10.14
N TYR A 536 25.84 1.08 -9.92
CA TYR A 536 27.21 0.72 -10.34
C TYR A 536 27.42 0.84 -11.85
N ASP A 537 26.41 0.54 -12.66
CA ASP A 537 26.47 0.60 -14.11
C ASP A 537 26.60 2.03 -14.66
N ALA A 538 26.16 3.04 -13.90
CA ALA A 538 26.38 4.45 -14.21
C ALA A 538 27.86 4.85 -14.26
N LEU A 539 28.73 4.11 -13.57
CA LEU A 539 30.17 4.37 -13.56
C LEU A 539 30.89 3.71 -14.75
N GLY A 540 30.15 3.05 -15.65
CA GLY A 540 30.69 2.26 -16.75
C GLY A 540 31.34 0.95 -16.31
N PRO A 541 31.75 0.08 -17.26
CA PRO A 541 32.11 -1.31 -16.96
C PRO A 541 33.30 -1.50 -16.00
N VAL A 542 34.26 -0.56 -15.97
CA VAL A 542 35.49 -0.67 -15.17
C VAL A 542 35.31 -0.08 -13.78
N LEU A 543 35.02 1.23 -13.67
CA LEU A 543 34.83 1.89 -12.38
C LEU A 543 33.59 1.35 -11.64
N GLY A 544 32.55 0.96 -12.38
CA GLY A 544 31.37 0.30 -11.83
C GLY A 544 31.67 -1.06 -11.21
N ALA A 545 32.50 -1.88 -11.84
CA ALA A 545 32.95 -3.16 -11.27
C ALA A 545 33.76 -2.95 -9.98
N TYR A 546 34.66 -1.96 -9.95
CA TYR A 546 35.41 -1.62 -8.73
C TYR A 546 34.48 -1.14 -7.60
N PHE A 547 33.54 -0.23 -7.91
CA PHE A 547 32.57 0.28 -6.94
C PHE A 547 31.71 -0.85 -6.36
N LYS A 548 31.12 -1.68 -7.23
CA LYS A 548 30.28 -2.81 -6.79
C LYS A 548 31.06 -3.81 -5.95
N GLN A 549 32.26 -4.22 -6.38
CA GLN A 549 33.12 -5.12 -5.60
C GLN A 549 33.46 -4.54 -4.22
N ALA A 550 33.69 -3.22 -4.13
CA ALA A 550 34.03 -2.57 -2.87
C ALA A 550 32.84 -2.46 -1.91
N ALA A 551 31.66 -2.14 -2.43
CA ALA A 551 30.40 -2.13 -1.68
C ALA A 551 30.03 -3.54 -1.20
N ASP A 552 29.99 -4.53 -2.11
CA ASP A 552 29.67 -5.94 -1.80
C ASP A 552 30.67 -6.57 -0.79
N SER A 553 31.89 -6.02 -0.65
CA SER A 553 32.90 -6.46 0.32
C SER A 553 33.08 -5.54 1.54
N GLY A 554 32.18 -4.57 1.76
CA GLY A 554 32.19 -3.69 2.94
C GLY A 554 33.40 -2.75 3.03
N LYS A 555 34.06 -2.45 1.89
CA LYS A 555 35.25 -1.59 1.82
C LYS A 555 34.96 -0.11 1.66
N LEU A 556 33.68 0.27 1.54
CA LEU A 556 33.22 1.65 1.40
C LEU A 556 32.26 2.07 2.54
N PRO A 557 32.60 1.85 3.83
CA PRO A 557 31.67 2.07 4.95
C PRO A 557 31.23 3.52 5.12
N LYS A 558 32.06 4.51 4.77
CA LYS A 558 31.65 5.93 4.81
C LYS A 558 30.73 6.28 3.65
N THR A 559 31.01 5.74 2.47
CA THR A 559 30.18 5.91 1.27
C THR A 559 28.80 5.27 1.48
N GLU A 560 28.76 4.07 2.06
CA GLU A 560 27.52 3.37 2.41
C GLU A 560 26.72 4.16 3.45
N GLN A 561 27.36 4.61 4.54
CA GLN A 561 26.68 5.40 5.58
C GLN A 561 26.14 6.73 5.02
N TYR A 562 26.94 7.44 4.21
CA TYR A 562 26.51 8.68 3.56
C TYR A 562 25.30 8.46 2.65
N LEU A 563 25.34 7.44 1.78
CA LEU A 563 24.20 7.13 0.91
C LEU A 563 22.96 6.70 1.73
N LYS A 564 23.14 5.95 2.83
CA LYS A 564 22.06 5.57 3.75
C LYS A 564 21.42 6.76 4.44
N ASP A 565 22.17 7.82 4.74
CA ASP A 565 21.63 9.05 5.32
C ASP A 565 21.04 9.98 4.25
N MET A 566 21.58 9.98 3.03
CA MET A 566 20.93 10.62 1.87
C MET A 566 19.57 9.99 1.57
N ASN A 567 19.41 8.66 1.72
CA ASN A 567 18.10 8.01 1.58
C ASN A 567 17.04 8.63 2.50
N LYS A 568 17.40 8.91 3.76
CA LYS A 568 16.50 9.47 4.78
C LYS A 568 16.19 10.96 4.57
N SER A 569 16.89 11.64 3.66
CA SER A 569 16.76 13.09 3.46
C SER A 569 15.43 13.53 2.83
N ALA A 570 14.67 12.59 2.23
CA ALA A 570 13.33 12.82 1.73
C ALA A 570 12.42 11.63 2.04
N SER A 571 11.16 11.91 2.34
CA SER A 571 10.09 10.92 2.48
C SER A 571 8.90 11.33 1.62
N THR A 572 8.19 10.34 1.09
CA THR A 572 6.95 10.56 0.31
C THR A 572 5.69 10.17 1.07
N GLY A 573 5.80 9.72 2.32
CA GLY A 573 4.67 9.18 3.09
C GLY A 573 3.51 10.16 3.24
N SER A 574 3.80 11.38 3.71
CA SER A 574 2.79 12.44 3.89
C SER A 574 2.18 12.87 2.56
N ALA A 575 3.00 12.99 1.50
CA ALA A 575 2.54 13.36 0.18
C ALA A 575 1.62 12.29 -0.43
N LYS A 576 2.01 11.01 -0.37
CA LYS A 576 1.17 9.88 -0.84
C LYS A 576 -0.18 9.81 -0.15
N ALA A 577 -0.18 10.02 1.17
CA ALA A 577 -1.39 10.14 1.96
C ALA A 577 -2.21 11.38 1.53
N TRP A 578 -1.58 12.52 1.31
CA TRP A 578 -2.26 13.75 0.90
C TRP A 578 -2.95 13.64 -0.47
N TYR A 579 -2.27 13.08 -1.48
CA TYR A 579 -2.77 13.06 -2.86
C TYR A 579 -3.62 11.84 -3.22
N GLN A 580 -3.37 10.67 -2.63
CA GLN A 580 -4.09 9.41 -2.89
C GLN A 580 -4.36 9.08 -4.37
N HIS A 581 -3.44 9.42 -5.28
CA HIS A 581 -3.63 9.12 -6.70
C HIS A 581 -3.67 7.58 -6.92
N PRO A 582 -4.70 7.00 -7.55
CA PRO A 582 -4.81 5.56 -7.75
C PRO A 582 -3.77 5.07 -8.77
N ARG A 583 -3.19 3.89 -8.52
CA ARG A 583 -2.15 3.30 -9.38
C ARG A 583 -2.67 2.93 -10.78
N PRO A 584 -1.80 2.80 -11.79
CA PRO A 584 -2.23 2.51 -13.17
C PRO A 584 -3.08 1.25 -13.32
N TYR A 585 -2.78 0.20 -12.54
CA TYR A 585 -3.34 -1.15 -12.67
C TYR A 585 -4.58 -1.45 -11.80
N VAL A 586 -5.12 -0.47 -11.05
CA VAL A 586 -6.27 -0.69 -10.14
C VAL A 586 -7.58 -0.17 -10.73
N ASP A 587 -8.73 -0.48 -10.11
CA ASP A 587 -9.97 0.24 -10.37
C ASP A 587 -9.84 1.67 -9.80
N ARG A 588 -9.64 2.64 -10.69
CA ARG A 588 -9.46 4.05 -10.34
C ARG A 588 -10.78 4.75 -10.07
N VAL A 589 -11.91 4.19 -10.51
CA VAL A 589 -13.25 4.70 -10.17
C VAL A 589 -13.60 4.29 -8.75
N ASN A 590 -13.39 3.04 -8.35
CA ASN A 590 -13.77 2.53 -7.02
C ASN A 590 -12.56 2.37 -6.09
N TYR A 591 -11.80 3.45 -5.90
CA TYR A 591 -10.53 3.42 -5.16
C TYR A 591 -10.72 3.68 -3.65
N VAL A 592 -10.24 2.74 -2.82
CA VAL A 592 -10.20 2.81 -1.34
C VAL A 592 -11.53 3.28 -0.71
N GLY A 593 -12.64 2.68 -1.12
CA GLY A 593 -13.98 3.01 -0.60
C GLY A 593 -14.48 4.41 -1.00
N THR A 594 -13.95 4.98 -2.08
CA THR A 594 -14.45 6.23 -2.68
C THR A 594 -14.75 6.02 -4.16
N THR A 595 -15.85 6.61 -4.64
CA THR A 595 -16.16 6.66 -6.09
C THR A 595 -15.60 7.95 -6.68
N LEU A 596 -14.47 7.84 -7.38
CA LEU A 596 -13.78 8.97 -7.99
C LEU A 596 -14.37 9.35 -9.36
N ASN A 597 -14.48 10.65 -9.62
CA ASN A 597 -14.81 11.16 -10.94
C ASN A 597 -13.56 11.15 -11.83
N MET A 598 -13.47 10.22 -12.79
CA MET A 598 -12.34 10.15 -13.71
C MET A 598 -12.37 11.20 -14.84
N ASN A 599 -13.42 12.05 -14.91
CA ASN A 599 -13.60 13.13 -15.89
C ASN A 599 -13.37 12.73 -17.37
N GLY A 600 -13.62 11.46 -17.71
CA GLY A 600 -13.41 10.91 -19.06
C GLY A 600 -12.02 10.37 -19.35
N THR A 601 -11.12 10.30 -18.36
CA THR A 601 -9.96 9.38 -18.38
C THR A 601 -10.44 7.94 -18.10
N ALA A 602 -9.58 6.94 -18.31
CA ALA A 602 -9.96 5.53 -18.21
C ALA A 602 -10.25 5.10 -16.75
N GLN A 603 -11.17 4.14 -16.55
CA GLN A 603 -11.41 3.55 -15.21
C GLN A 603 -10.21 2.73 -14.72
N THR A 604 -9.59 1.97 -15.62
CA THR A 604 -8.39 1.14 -15.37
C THR A 604 -7.55 1.17 -16.63
N LEU A 605 -6.22 1.24 -16.49
CA LEU A 605 -5.32 1.16 -17.65
C LEU A 605 -5.00 -0.30 -17.98
N ASN A 606 -4.73 -0.55 -19.26
CA ASN A 606 -4.39 -1.86 -19.81
C ASN A 606 -2.94 -2.26 -19.48
N ILE A 607 -2.60 -2.29 -18.19
CA ILE A 607 -1.25 -2.60 -17.72
C ILE A 607 -0.92 -4.08 -17.88
N GLN A 608 0.20 -4.37 -18.52
CA GLN A 608 0.83 -5.68 -18.50
C GLN A 608 1.63 -5.83 -17.20
N LYS A 609 1.15 -6.67 -16.29
CA LYS A 609 1.86 -6.99 -15.04
C LYS A 609 3.11 -7.82 -15.33
N VAL A 610 4.25 -7.43 -14.77
CA VAL A 610 5.51 -8.17 -14.90
C VAL A 610 5.47 -9.36 -13.92
N PRO A 611 5.55 -10.62 -14.37
CA PRO A 611 5.35 -11.79 -13.48
C PRO A 611 6.36 -11.89 -12.32
N GLY A 612 7.58 -11.37 -12.53
CA GLY A 612 8.58 -11.27 -11.47
C GLY A 612 8.23 -10.27 -10.36
N TYR A 613 7.22 -9.40 -10.55
CA TYR A 613 6.69 -8.48 -9.54
C TYR A 613 5.41 -9.02 -8.88
N GLU A 614 4.77 -10.04 -9.47
CA GLU A 614 3.74 -10.86 -8.82
C GLU A 614 4.32 -11.96 -7.90
N SER A 615 5.64 -12.16 -7.97
CA SER A 615 6.42 -13.12 -7.19
C SER A 615 7.79 -12.52 -6.84
N PHE A 616 7.77 -11.35 -6.20
CA PHE A 616 8.95 -10.51 -6.05
C PHE A 616 9.90 -11.01 -4.96
N ASP A 617 11.20 -11.04 -5.28
CA ASP A 617 12.28 -11.29 -4.33
C ASP A 617 12.99 -9.96 -4.03
N TRP A 618 12.81 -9.48 -2.81
CA TRP A 618 13.47 -8.28 -2.28
C TRP A 618 14.99 -8.43 -2.11
N GLY A 619 15.55 -9.63 -2.24
CA GLY A 619 16.99 -9.90 -2.18
C GLY A 619 17.61 -9.73 -0.79
N ASN A 620 16.78 -9.56 0.24
CA ASN A 620 17.16 -9.29 1.63
C ASN A 620 16.76 -10.41 2.62
N GLY A 621 16.18 -11.50 2.12
CA GLY A 621 15.70 -12.63 2.92
C GLY A 621 14.24 -12.54 3.40
N SER A 622 13.50 -11.49 3.03
CA SER A 622 12.05 -11.44 3.19
C SER A 622 11.34 -12.57 2.42
N PRO A 623 10.13 -12.99 2.84
CA PRO A 623 9.28 -13.86 2.03
C PRO A 623 8.98 -13.26 0.66
N ILE A 624 8.83 -14.12 -0.36
CA ILE A 624 8.37 -13.72 -1.69
C ILE A 624 6.90 -13.29 -1.61
N ASP A 625 6.58 -12.14 -2.19
CA ASP A 625 5.24 -11.54 -2.16
C ASP A 625 4.77 -11.02 -3.54
N ASN A 626 3.47 -10.72 -3.63
CA ASN A 626 2.87 -10.08 -4.80
C ASN A 626 2.80 -8.57 -4.56
N GLU A 627 3.75 -7.85 -5.15
CA GLU A 627 3.87 -6.41 -4.94
C GLU A 627 2.70 -5.61 -5.52
N TYR A 628 1.98 -6.14 -6.52
CA TYR A 628 0.76 -5.47 -7.01
C TYR A 628 -0.35 -5.45 -5.94
N ASP A 629 -0.44 -6.50 -5.12
CA ASP A 629 -1.44 -6.60 -4.05
C ASP A 629 -1.01 -5.76 -2.83
N ASN A 630 0.28 -5.81 -2.46
CA ASN A 630 0.86 -4.97 -1.40
C ASN A 630 0.65 -3.47 -1.67
N LEU A 631 0.83 -3.04 -2.92
CA LEU A 631 0.74 -1.63 -3.32
C LEU A 631 -0.69 -1.16 -3.64
N TYR A 632 -1.68 -2.05 -3.68
CA TYR A 632 -3.06 -1.78 -4.11
C TYR A 632 -3.73 -0.62 -3.35
N ASN A 633 -3.58 -0.59 -2.02
CA ASN A 633 -4.16 0.45 -1.13
C ASN A 633 -3.22 1.65 -0.89
N SER A 634 -2.16 1.83 -1.69
CA SER A 634 -1.14 2.86 -1.50
C SER A 634 -1.08 3.82 -2.68
N GLY A 635 -1.28 5.12 -2.44
CA GLY A 635 -1.27 6.15 -3.48
C GLY A 635 0.02 6.17 -4.34
N SER A 636 -0.13 6.41 -5.64
CA SER A 636 0.95 6.44 -6.62
C SER A 636 1.81 7.71 -6.45
N PHE A 637 1.19 8.88 -6.33
CA PHE A 637 1.88 10.17 -6.41
C PHE A 637 2.38 10.67 -5.04
N PRO A 638 3.64 11.13 -4.92
CA PRO A 638 4.77 10.93 -5.83
C PRO A 638 5.39 9.52 -5.66
N SER A 639 6.22 9.09 -6.61
CA SER A 639 6.87 7.77 -6.55
C SER A 639 7.99 7.72 -5.51
N GLY A 640 7.74 7.03 -4.39
CA GLY A 640 8.74 6.84 -3.33
C GLY A 640 9.98 6.05 -3.77
N HIS A 641 9.81 5.08 -4.68
CA HIS A 641 10.93 4.36 -5.29
C HIS A 641 11.77 5.28 -6.20
N THR A 642 11.14 6.23 -6.90
CA THR A 642 11.87 7.26 -7.64
C THR A 642 12.58 8.22 -6.70
N THR A 643 11.94 8.63 -5.59
CA THR A 643 12.61 9.45 -4.56
C THR A 643 13.82 8.76 -3.97
N PHE A 644 13.73 7.46 -3.65
CA PHE A 644 14.89 6.65 -3.27
C PHE A 644 15.97 6.71 -4.34
N ALA A 645 15.62 6.42 -5.60
CA ALA A 645 16.58 6.44 -6.69
C ALA A 645 17.28 7.81 -6.74
N PHE A 646 16.53 8.91 -6.74
CA PHE A 646 17.05 10.28 -6.80
C PHE A 646 17.82 10.71 -5.56
N THR A 647 17.50 10.27 -4.34
CA THR A 647 18.36 10.56 -3.17
C THR A 647 19.68 9.81 -3.26
N GLN A 648 19.67 8.54 -3.68
CA GLN A 648 20.89 7.75 -3.87
C GLN A 648 21.76 8.31 -5.01
N GLY A 649 21.16 8.56 -6.18
CA GLY A 649 21.85 9.07 -7.37
C GLY A 649 22.37 10.48 -7.18
N THR A 650 21.57 11.40 -6.62
CA THR A 650 22.01 12.77 -6.32
C THR A 650 23.10 12.79 -5.24
N GLY A 651 22.97 11.93 -4.21
CA GLY A 651 24.01 11.73 -3.20
C GLY A 651 25.32 11.26 -3.83
N LEU A 652 25.29 10.18 -4.62
CA LEU A 652 26.47 9.64 -5.31
C LEU A 652 27.09 10.65 -6.28
N ALA A 653 26.28 11.34 -7.07
CA ALA A 653 26.75 12.39 -7.97
C ALA A 653 27.38 13.59 -7.21
N SER A 654 26.91 13.89 -6.00
CA SER A 654 27.53 14.94 -5.18
C SER A 654 28.91 14.56 -4.63
N ILE A 655 29.25 13.27 -4.50
CA ILE A 655 30.59 12.80 -4.08
C ILE A 655 31.46 12.32 -5.24
N LEU A 656 30.87 12.02 -6.40
CA LEU A 656 31.56 11.64 -7.64
C LEU A 656 31.05 12.46 -8.85
N PRO A 657 31.11 13.81 -8.81
CA PRO A 657 30.59 14.68 -9.86
C PRO A 657 31.29 14.51 -11.22
N GLU A 658 32.47 13.91 -11.25
CA GLU A 658 33.18 13.54 -12.48
C GLU A 658 32.40 12.56 -13.38
N LEU A 659 31.45 11.81 -12.81
CA LEU A 659 30.50 10.94 -13.51
C LEU A 659 29.05 11.39 -13.27
N GLY A 660 28.86 12.63 -12.81
CA GLY A 660 27.57 13.22 -12.50
C GLY A 660 26.52 13.10 -13.63
N PRO A 661 26.85 13.41 -14.90
CA PRO A 661 25.89 13.25 -16.00
C PRO A 661 25.39 11.81 -16.17
N GLN A 662 26.29 10.83 -16.07
CA GLN A 662 25.97 9.41 -16.18
C GLN A 662 25.12 8.91 -15.01
N ILE A 663 25.49 9.28 -13.78
CA ILE A 663 24.73 8.95 -12.56
C ILE A 663 23.32 9.53 -12.64
N MET A 664 23.20 10.80 -13.04
CA MET A 664 21.90 11.46 -13.17
C MET A 664 21.03 10.86 -14.30
N THR A 665 21.64 10.38 -15.38
CA THR A 665 20.91 9.68 -16.46
C THR A 665 20.46 8.28 -16.03
N ARG A 666 21.29 7.52 -15.30
CA ARG A 666 20.91 6.20 -14.78
C ARG A 666 19.76 6.28 -13.78
N VAL A 667 19.74 7.29 -12.94
CA VAL A 667 18.68 7.46 -11.93
C VAL A 667 17.34 7.91 -12.54
N SER A 668 17.35 8.73 -13.59
CA SER A 668 16.10 9.03 -14.32
C SER A 668 15.53 7.78 -15.00
N GLU A 669 16.38 6.84 -15.41
CA GLU A 669 15.96 5.52 -15.89
C GLU A 669 15.42 4.62 -14.78
N ALA A 670 16.02 4.59 -13.59
CA ALA A 670 15.49 3.84 -12.46
C ALA A 670 14.07 4.32 -12.06
N GLY A 671 13.80 5.62 -12.22
CA GLY A 671 12.45 6.18 -12.16
C GLY A 671 11.54 5.67 -13.28
N ASN A 672 11.97 5.79 -14.54
CA ASN A 672 11.24 5.32 -15.73
C ASN A 672 10.91 3.81 -15.65
N ASN A 673 11.78 3.00 -15.05
CA ASN A 673 11.57 1.58 -14.81
C ASN A 673 10.39 1.28 -13.85
N ARG A 674 9.90 2.28 -13.09
CA ARG A 674 8.64 2.13 -12.33
C ARG A 674 7.38 2.24 -13.20
N ILE A 675 7.50 2.90 -14.36
CA ILE A 675 6.48 2.92 -15.42
C ILE A 675 6.54 1.61 -16.21
N VAL A 676 7.73 1.06 -16.47
CA VAL A 676 7.91 -0.29 -17.05
C VAL A 676 7.15 -1.35 -16.25
N LEU A 677 7.26 -1.35 -14.92
CA LEU A 677 6.49 -2.25 -14.04
C LEU A 677 4.97 -1.93 -13.98
N GLY A 678 4.53 -0.82 -14.57
CA GLY A 678 3.13 -0.40 -14.61
C GLY A 678 2.56 0.07 -13.27
N VAL A 679 3.40 0.47 -12.30
CA VAL A 679 2.97 0.82 -10.93
C VAL A 679 3.03 2.30 -10.58
N HIS A 680 3.55 3.11 -11.51
CA HIS A 680 3.70 4.57 -11.40
C HIS A 680 3.55 5.25 -12.76
N TYR A 681 3.08 6.49 -12.75
CA TYR A 681 2.93 7.35 -13.94
C TYR A 681 4.10 8.33 -14.08
N PRO A 682 4.38 8.89 -15.28
CA PRO A 682 5.32 10.01 -15.48
C PRO A 682 5.27 11.13 -14.43
N LEU A 683 4.10 11.63 -14.03
CA LEU A 683 3.99 12.64 -12.97
C LEU A 683 4.51 12.13 -11.62
N ASP A 684 4.26 10.87 -11.26
CA ASP A 684 4.82 10.29 -10.03
C ASP A 684 6.35 10.30 -10.06
N ILE A 685 6.95 10.11 -11.24
CA ILE A 685 8.40 10.12 -11.43
C ILE A 685 8.95 11.54 -11.28
N LEU A 686 8.30 12.55 -11.90
CA LEU A 686 8.67 13.96 -11.75
C LEU A 686 8.56 14.43 -10.29
N GLY A 687 7.48 14.07 -9.59
CA GLY A 687 7.33 14.34 -8.15
C GLY A 687 8.40 13.63 -7.31
N GLY A 688 8.79 12.41 -7.71
CA GLY A 688 9.85 11.65 -7.05
C GLY A 688 11.25 12.26 -7.23
N HIS A 689 11.55 12.76 -8.43
CA HIS A 689 12.77 13.52 -8.78
C HIS A 689 12.86 14.79 -7.92
N ILE A 690 11.83 15.64 -7.94
CA ILE A 690 11.76 16.88 -7.14
C ILE A 690 12.08 16.60 -5.67
N ALA A 691 11.40 15.61 -5.07
CA ALA A 691 11.60 15.25 -3.67
C ALA A 691 13.03 14.77 -3.37
N GLY A 692 13.62 13.95 -4.25
CA GLY A 692 14.95 13.38 -4.03
C GLY A 692 16.09 14.40 -4.14
N GLN A 693 16.02 15.34 -5.08
CA GLN A 693 17.02 16.41 -5.19
C GLN A 693 16.89 17.44 -4.06
N TYR A 694 15.65 17.81 -3.70
CA TYR A 694 15.35 18.66 -2.55
C TYR A 694 15.97 18.10 -1.25
N GLY A 695 15.75 16.81 -0.98
CA GLY A 695 16.25 16.14 0.23
C GLY A 695 17.77 16.22 0.36
N VAL A 696 18.50 15.76 -0.66
CA VAL A 696 19.97 15.71 -0.63
C VAL A 696 20.58 17.11 -0.51
N ALA A 697 20.06 18.08 -1.26
CA ALA A 697 20.56 19.45 -1.22
C ALA A 697 20.36 20.11 0.16
N ASN A 698 19.23 19.84 0.81
CA ASN A 698 18.94 20.35 2.14
C ASN A 698 19.69 19.62 3.25
N ALA A 699 19.92 18.31 3.12
CA ALA A 699 20.80 17.59 4.04
C ALA A 699 22.22 18.20 4.00
N LEU A 700 22.71 18.57 2.81
CA LEU A 700 24.00 19.26 2.63
C LEU A 700 24.01 20.73 3.11
N ASN A 701 22.90 21.30 3.61
CA ASN A 701 22.97 22.56 4.38
C ASN A 701 23.61 22.36 5.76
N ASP A 702 23.64 21.14 6.30
CA ASP A 702 24.30 20.83 7.57
C ASP A 702 25.82 20.61 7.41
N ASP A 703 26.60 21.20 8.32
CA ASP A 703 28.06 21.13 8.34
C ASP A 703 28.58 19.71 8.58
N THR A 704 27.89 18.91 9.39
CA THR A 704 28.24 17.50 9.68
C THR A 704 28.03 16.65 8.43
N THR A 705 26.89 16.81 7.76
CA THR A 705 26.58 16.11 6.51
C THR A 705 27.52 16.51 5.35
N ARG A 706 27.94 17.78 5.27
CA ARG A 706 29.01 18.17 4.31
C ARG A 706 30.35 17.55 4.65
N LYS A 707 30.70 17.44 5.94
CA LYS A 707 31.92 16.72 6.35
C LYS A 707 31.85 15.24 5.99
N GLU A 708 30.70 14.60 6.23
CA GLU A 708 30.45 13.21 5.85
C GLU A 708 30.58 12.99 4.33
N SER A 709 29.96 13.86 3.53
CA SER A 709 30.09 13.88 2.06
C SER A 709 31.56 13.97 1.62
N ALA A 710 32.36 14.83 2.26
CA ALA A 710 33.79 14.95 1.98
C ALA A 710 34.60 13.70 2.40
N ASP A 711 34.29 13.11 3.55
CA ASP A 711 34.94 11.89 4.04
C ASP A 711 34.58 10.66 3.19
N ALA A 712 33.34 10.57 2.69
CA ALA A 712 32.86 9.55 1.75
C ALA A 712 33.50 9.72 0.36
N ARG A 713 33.57 10.94 -0.17
CA ARG A 713 34.31 11.25 -1.40
C ARG A 713 35.77 10.83 -1.31
N ALA A 714 36.45 11.14 -0.21
CA ALA A 714 37.85 10.77 -0.01
C ALA A 714 38.07 9.24 -0.01
N GLU A 715 37.14 8.49 0.59
CA GLU A 715 37.14 7.02 0.59
C GLU A 715 36.91 6.45 -0.82
N LEU A 716 35.81 6.84 -1.47
CA LEU A 716 35.42 6.34 -2.79
C LEU A 716 36.48 6.66 -3.85
N VAL A 717 36.90 7.93 -3.95
CA VAL A 717 37.92 8.37 -4.91
C VAL A 717 39.27 7.69 -4.63
N GLY A 718 39.62 7.50 -3.35
CA GLY A 718 40.82 6.78 -2.94
C GLY A 718 40.80 5.31 -3.38
N TYR A 719 39.69 4.61 -3.16
CA TYR A 719 39.53 3.21 -3.57
C TYR A 719 39.58 3.05 -5.09
N LEU A 720 38.78 3.83 -5.83
CA LEU A 720 38.73 3.78 -7.30
C LEU A 720 40.12 4.08 -7.90
N THR A 721 40.80 5.13 -7.43
CA THR A 721 42.17 5.46 -7.88
C THR A 721 43.16 4.34 -7.58
N ALA A 722 43.03 3.63 -6.46
CA ALA A 722 43.89 2.50 -6.12
C ALA A 722 43.70 1.30 -7.07
N GLN A 723 42.45 0.95 -7.41
CA GLN A 723 42.17 -0.12 -8.38
C GLN A 723 42.64 0.27 -9.80
N CYS A 724 42.31 1.48 -10.24
CA CYS A 724 42.78 2.03 -11.51
C CYS A 724 44.31 1.99 -11.64
N LYS A 725 45.03 2.26 -10.54
CA LYS A 725 46.50 2.18 -10.52
C LYS A 725 47.01 0.74 -10.58
N ALA A 726 46.33 -0.21 -9.94
CA ALA A 726 46.69 -1.62 -9.98
C ALA A 726 46.53 -2.20 -11.39
N ASP A 727 45.45 -1.84 -12.09
CA ASP A 727 45.11 -2.35 -13.42
C ASP A 727 45.70 -1.51 -14.58
N GLY A 728 46.48 -0.47 -14.27
CA GLY A 728 47.22 0.33 -15.25
C GLY A 728 46.41 1.42 -15.97
N HIS A 729 45.22 1.77 -15.49
CA HIS A 729 44.36 2.82 -16.04
C HIS A 729 44.75 4.24 -15.62
N GLY A 730 45.60 4.43 -14.62
CA GLY A 730 46.09 5.75 -14.21
C GLY A 730 46.37 5.87 -12.72
N ASN A 731 46.97 6.97 -12.30
CA ASN A 731 47.29 7.25 -10.89
C ASN A 731 46.42 8.34 -10.25
N THR A 732 45.42 8.82 -10.97
CA THR A 732 44.37 9.75 -10.49
C THR A 732 43.01 9.30 -11.01
N LEU A 733 41.92 9.71 -10.35
CA LEU A 733 40.57 9.45 -10.84
C LEU A 733 40.36 9.96 -12.27
N GLN A 734 40.76 11.21 -12.58
CA GLN A 734 40.60 11.77 -13.93
C GLN A 734 41.33 10.94 -14.98
N THR A 735 42.60 10.59 -14.75
CA THR A 735 43.34 9.74 -15.72
C THR A 735 42.70 8.37 -15.92
N CYS A 736 42.08 7.81 -14.87
CA CYS A 736 41.33 6.57 -15.00
C CYS A 736 40.02 6.73 -15.79
N ILE A 737 39.26 7.80 -15.54
CA ILE A 737 38.05 8.13 -16.31
C ILE A 737 38.41 8.32 -17.79
N ASP A 738 39.48 9.07 -18.09
CA ASP A 738 39.95 9.31 -19.45
C ASP A 738 40.41 8.00 -20.14
N ALA A 739 41.17 7.15 -19.44
CA ALA A 739 41.69 5.89 -19.98
C ALA A 739 40.58 4.84 -20.20
N THR A 740 39.56 4.83 -19.34
CA THR A 740 38.42 3.91 -19.45
C THR A 740 37.33 4.44 -20.38
N GLY A 741 37.22 5.76 -20.56
CA GLY A 741 36.14 6.45 -21.28
C GLY A 741 34.83 6.54 -20.48
N ALA A 742 34.90 6.49 -19.15
CA ALA A 742 33.74 6.30 -18.27
C ALA A 742 32.75 7.50 -18.22
N ASN A 743 33.19 8.70 -18.60
CA ASN A 743 32.38 9.91 -18.70
C ASN A 743 31.84 10.17 -20.12
N ASP A 744 32.04 9.25 -21.07
CA ASP A 744 31.62 9.38 -22.46
C ASP A 744 31.35 7.99 -23.10
N ALA A 745 31.86 7.70 -24.30
CA ALA A 745 31.43 6.58 -25.16
C ALA A 745 31.72 5.14 -24.65
N LYS A 746 32.28 5.00 -23.44
CA LYS A 746 32.51 3.71 -22.76
C LYS A 746 31.99 3.72 -21.31
N GLY A 747 31.23 4.75 -20.95
CA GLY A 747 30.64 4.95 -19.63
C GLY A 747 29.31 4.25 -19.48
N TYR A 748 28.35 4.99 -18.92
CA TYR A 748 26.97 4.54 -18.88
C TYR A 748 26.40 4.33 -20.28
N ALA A 749 25.82 3.16 -20.52
CA ALA A 749 25.13 2.83 -21.75
C ALA A 749 23.73 2.26 -21.46
N ASN A 750 22.77 2.61 -22.29
CA ASN A 750 21.44 2.04 -22.29
C ASN A 750 20.94 1.83 -23.72
N ALA A 751 20.54 0.60 -24.07
CA ALA A 751 19.98 0.26 -25.36
C ALA A 751 18.44 0.44 -25.43
N PHE A 752 17.76 0.61 -24.31
CA PHE A 752 16.31 0.80 -24.25
C PHE A 752 15.91 2.18 -24.75
N THR A 753 14.82 2.22 -25.52
CA THR A 753 14.22 3.46 -26.03
C THR A 753 12.73 3.42 -25.77
N ASP A 754 12.18 4.58 -25.43
CA ASP A 754 10.76 4.79 -25.16
C ASP A 754 10.30 6.08 -25.87
N GLU A 755 9.02 6.45 -25.72
CA GLU A 755 8.46 7.64 -26.39
C GLU A 755 9.06 8.97 -25.90
N VAL A 756 9.77 8.95 -24.75
CA VAL A 756 10.46 10.12 -24.18
C VAL A 756 11.94 10.10 -24.55
N SER A 757 12.63 9.00 -24.23
CA SER A 757 14.03 8.74 -24.59
C SER A 757 14.11 7.93 -25.89
N THR A 758 13.88 8.61 -27.01
CA THR A 758 13.75 8.00 -28.36
C THR A 758 15.05 7.49 -28.99
N LYS A 759 16.19 7.58 -28.28
CA LYS A 759 17.51 7.12 -28.74
C LYS A 759 18.26 6.40 -27.61
N PRO A 760 19.06 5.36 -27.93
CA PRO A 760 19.96 4.74 -26.96
C PRO A 760 20.93 5.75 -26.35
N VAL A 761 21.32 5.52 -25.10
CA VAL A 761 22.43 6.21 -24.43
C VAL A 761 23.72 5.47 -24.79
N THR A 762 24.61 6.16 -25.50
CA THR A 762 25.89 5.62 -26.01
C THR A 762 27.11 6.47 -25.66
N ASP A 763 26.91 7.69 -25.18
CA ASP A 763 27.93 8.72 -24.96
C ASP A 763 27.38 9.83 -24.03
N LEU A 764 28.19 10.85 -23.73
CA LEU A 764 27.77 11.96 -22.87
C LEU A 764 26.55 12.73 -23.43
N GLN A 765 26.47 12.95 -24.75
CA GLN A 765 25.45 13.80 -25.35
C GLN A 765 24.09 13.12 -25.39
N SER A 766 24.06 11.83 -25.70
CA SER A 766 22.87 10.98 -25.61
C SER A 766 22.41 10.80 -24.15
N ALA A 767 23.33 10.71 -23.19
CA ALA A 767 22.99 10.69 -21.76
C ALA A 767 22.29 12.00 -21.32
N LEU A 768 22.87 13.16 -21.66
CA LEU A 768 22.28 14.47 -21.39
C LEU A 768 20.90 14.66 -22.06
N ALA A 769 20.75 14.22 -23.30
CA ALA A 769 19.47 14.26 -24.02
C ALA A 769 18.40 13.38 -23.37
N ALA A 770 18.75 12.15 -22.96
CA ALA A 770 17.84 11.24 -22.27
C ALA A 770 17.40 11.78 -20.90
N TYR A 771 18.32 12.40 -20.14
CA TYR A 771 17.99 13.07 -18.89
C TYR A 771 17.06 14.27 -19.10
N GLN A 772 17.39 15.17 -20.04
CA GLN A 772 16.58 16.35 -20.35
C GLN A 772 15.15 15.97 -20.78
N ALA A 773 14.97 14.94 -21.62
CA ALA A 773 13.65 14.49 -22.06
C ALA A 773 12.79 14.00 -20.87
N ARG A 774 13.40 13.29 -19.93
CA ARG A 774 12.73 12.79 -18.70
C ARG A 774 12.50 13.87 -17.63
N MET A 775 12.98 15.11 -17.81
CA MET A 775 12.59 16.23 -16.94
C MET A 775 11.21 16.80 -17.27
N SER A 776 10.64 16.50 -18.44
CA SER A 776 9.29 16.93 -18.80
C SER A 776 8.36 15.80 -19.26
N TYR A 777 8.87 14.61 -19.56
CA TYR A 777 8.08 13.48 -20.12
C TYR A 777 7.18 13.91 -21.30
N GLY A 778 7.58 14.91 -22.07
CA GLY A 778 6.80 15.44 -23.20
C GLY A 778 5.45 16.08 -22.81
N PHE A 779 5.19 16.39 -21.54
CA PHE A 779 3.98 17.11 -21.13
C PHE A 779 3.87 18.47 -21.82
N ALA A 780 2.64 18.92 -22.08
CA ALA A 780 2.39 20.32 -22.42
C ALA A 780 2.57 21.22 -21.18
N THR A 781 2.90 22.49 -21.40
CA THR A 781 3.00 23.48 -20.30
C THR A 781 1.62 23.82 -19.73
N THR A 782 1.46 23.67 -18.42
CA THR A 782 0.27 24.02 -17.61
C THR A 782 0.41 25.37 -16.89
N GLY A 783 1.59 25.99 -16.95
CA GLY A 783 1.91 27.31 -16.43
C GLY A 783 2.60 28.19 -17.47
N THR A 784 3.08 29.37 -17.04
CA THR A 784 3.77 30.32 -17.92
C THR A 784 5.12 29.76 -18.40
N ALA A 785 5.30 29.64 -19.71
CA ALA A 785 6.59 29.33 -20.32
C ALA A 785 7.54 30.55 -20.35
N GLY A 786 8.85 30.32 -20.42
CA GLY A 786 9.86 31.38 -20.53
C GLY A 786 10.00 32.30 -19.30
N GLN A 787 9.68 31.79 -18.11
CA GLN A 787 9.94 32.52 -16.85
C GLN A 787 11.45 32.66 -16.61
N THR A 788 11.83 33.67 -15.81
CA THR A 788 13.17 33.76 -15.24
C THR A 788 13.53 32.47 -14.48
N PRO A 789 14.79 32.00 -14.55
CA PRO A 789 15.28 30.89 -13.74
C PRO A 789 15.02 31.08 -12.24
N VAL A 790 14.75 29.98 -11.53
CA VAL A 790 14.48 29.95 -10.09
C VAL A 790 15.36 28.88 -9.47
N VAL A 791 16.50 29.30 -8.91
CA VAL A 791 17.46 28.39 -8.26
C VAL A 791 17.21 28.35 -6.75
N PRO A 792 16.87 27.19 -6.17
CA PRO A 792 16.79 27.01 -4.72
C PRO A 792 18.14 27.29 -4.04
N ASP A 793 18.12 27.98 -2.90
CA ASP A 793 19.35 28.32 -2.16
C ASP A 793 20.22 27.09 -1.84
N ALA A 794 19.60 25.99 -1.41
CA ALA A 794 20.29 24.76 -1.07
C ALA A 794 20.91 24.03 -2.28
N ALA A 795 20.43 24.27 -3.50
CA ALA A 795 20.90 23.57 -4.70
C ALA A 795 22.39 23.82 -4.99
N VAL A 796 22.95 24.95 -4.53
CA VAL A 796 24.39 25.25 -4.68
C VAL A 796 25.29 24.23 -3.98
N ASN A 797 24.78 23.56 -2.94
CA ASN A 797 25.54 22.58 -2.16
C ASN A 797 25.90 21.35 -2.99
N LEU A 798 25.05 20.98 -3.95
CA LEU A 798 25.27 19.86 -4.87
C LEU A 798 26.54 20.07 -5.73
N LEU A 799 26.88 21.34 -6.01
CA LEU A 799 28.08 21.73 -6.75
C LEU A 799 29.33 21.93 -5.86
N SER A 800 29.32 21.48 -4.60
CA SER A 800 30.43 21.73 -3.66
C SER A 800 31.70 20.93 -3.98
N ASN A 801 31.56 19.67 -4.36
CA ASN A 801 32.69 18.78 -4.65
C ASN A 801 33.20 18.87 -6.10
N VAL A 802 32.52 19.62 -6.98
CA VAL A 802 32.99 19.89 -8.35
C VAL A 802 34.26 20.73 -8.25
N SER A 803 35.42 20.09 -8.41
CA SER A 803 36.70 20.70 -8.06
C SER A 803 37.01 21.99 -8.84
N ALA A 804 36.56 22.07 -10.10
CA ALA A 804 36.64 23.30 -10.89
C ALA A 804 35.81 24.46 -10.30
N PHE A 805 34.65 24.18 -9.71
CA PHE A 805 33.74 25.19 -9.15
C PHE A 805 34.10 25.62 -7.72
N SER A 806 35.21 25.12 -7.17
CA SER A 806 35.76 25.58 -5.88
C SER A 806 36.15 27.07 -5.87
N VAL A 807 36.44 27.64 -7.05
CA VAL A 807 36.77 29.07 -7.23
C VAL A 807 35.53 29.96 -7.43
N LEU A 808 34.33 29.39 -7.54
CA LEU A 808 33.08 30.12 -7.77
C LEU A 808 32.41 30.50 -6.44
N SER A 809 31.90 31.72 -6.36
CA SER A 809 31.02 32.14 -5.24
C SER A 809 29.69 31.38 -5.25
N ALA A 810 28.93 31.44 -4.15
CA ALA A 810 27.59 30.86 -4.10
C ALA A 810 26.66 31.45 -5.18
N ASP A 811 26.71 32.77 -5.41
CA ASP A 811 25.92 33.43 -6.46
C ASP A 811 26.36 33.02 -7.87
N GLN A 812 27.65 32.79 -8.08
CA GLN A 812 28.16 32.24 -9.35
C GLN A 812 27.70 30.78 -9.54
N LYS A 813 27.67 29.96 -8.49
CA LYS A 813 27.10 28.59 -8.56
C LYS A 813 25.59 28.62 -8.84
N LYS A 814 24.84 29.57 -8.29
CA LYS A 814 23.43 29.80 -8.68
C LYS A 814 23.32 30.17 -10.16
N GLN A 815 24.17 31.06 -10.67
CA GLN A 815 24.19 31.41 -12.09
C GLN A 815 24.52 30.21 -13.00
N VAL A 816 25.37 29.27 -12.58
CA VAL A 816 25.59 28.01 -13.31
C VAL A 816 24.31 27.18 -13.35
N LEU A 817 23.67 26.94 -12.20
CA LEU A 817 22.40 26.18 -12.14
C LEU A 817 21.32 26.84 -13.00
N ALA A 818 21.10 28.14 -12.86
CA ALA A 818 20.15 28.94 -13.62
C ALA A 818 20.38 28.87 -15.14
N ALA A 819 21.64 28.86 -15.59
CA ALA A 819 21.99 28.74 -17.00
C ALA A 819 21.86 27.31 -17.56
N THR A 820 21.57 26.33 -16.70
CA THR A 820 21.34 24.93 -17.06
C THR A 820 19.92 24.45 -16.76
N GLU A 821 19.04 25.28 -16.19
CA GLU A 821 17.66 24.91 -15.86
C GLU A 821 16.86 24.43 -17.10
N GLY A 822 15.95 23.50 -16.87
CA GLY A 822 14.90 23.14 -17.84
C GLY A 822 13.84 24.23 -17.99
N ASP A 823 13.06 24.17 -19.06
CA ASP A 823 12.05 25.19 -19.36
C ASP A 823 10.96 25.27 -18.29
N SER A 824 10.43 26.48 -18.08
CA SER A 824 9.35 26.72 -17.11
C SER A 824 7.97 26.33 -17.62
N GLY A 825 7.05 26.13 -16.69
CA GLY A 825 5.62 25.99 -16.97
C GLY A 825 5.14 24.57 -17.22
N TYR A 826 5.99 23.55 -17.14
CA TYR A 826 5.55 22.14 -17.10
C TYR A 826 4.80 21.81 -15.79
N PRO A 827 4.04 20.70 -15.74
CA PRO A 827 3.40 20.25 -14.51
C PRO A 827 4.34 20.22 -13.29
N LEU A 828 3.81 20.54 -12.11
CA LEU A 828 4.53 20.64 -10.82
C LEU A 828 5.51 21.83 -10.70
N ASP A 829 5.93 22.48 -11.80
CA ASP A 829 6.88 23.61 -11.78
C ASP A 829 6.44 24.71 -10.81
N ALA A 830 5.18 25.14 -10.91
CA ALA A 830 4.65 26.33 -10.25
C ALA A 830 4.75 26.33 -8.72
N THR A 831 4.85 25.16 -8.09
CA THR A 831 5.00 25.03 -6.62
C THR A 831 6.30 24.37 -6.21
N SER A 832 7.09 23.86 -7.16
CA SER A 832 8.37 23.18 -6.89
C SER A 832 9.49 24.10 -6.39
N GLU A 833 9.25 25.40 -6.23
CA GLU A 833 10.28 26.40 -5.87
C GLU A 833 11.52 26.38 -6.80
N GLY A 834 11.36 25.88 -8.02
CA GLY A 834 12.42 25.70 -9.01
C GLY A 834 13.03 24.30 -9.08
N TRP A 835 12.74 23.41 -8.11
CA TRP A 835 13.28 22.04 -8.08
C TRP A 835 12.91 21.20 -9.31
N ALA A 836 11.76 21.46 -9.95
CA ALA A 836 11.40 20.79 -11.21
C ALA A 836 12.36 21.12 -12.37
N ARG A 837 13.02 22.28 -12.32
CA ARG A 837 13.90 22.78 -13.40
C ARG A 837 15.36 22.40 -13.22
N VAL A 838 15.78 21.86 -12.08
CA VAL A 838 17.20 21.63 -11.76
C VAL A 838 17.81 20.50 -12.61
N ASN A 839 18.58 20.86 -13.63
CA ASN A 839 19.32 19.91 -14.47
C ASN A 839 20.76 19.71 -13.98
N LEU A 840 20.94 18.80 -13.02
CA LEU A 840 22.26 18.45 -12.50
C LEU A 840 23.19 17.83 -13.55
N ALA A 841 22.66 17.09 -14.52
CA ALA A 841 23.48 16.45 -15.56
C ALA A 841 24.18 17.50 -16.45
N ALA A 842 23.45 18.55 -16.84
CA ALA A 842 24.01 19.71 -17.54
C ALA A 842 24.98 20.51 -16.65
N ALA A 843 24.63 20.74 -15.37
CA ALA A 843 25.48 21.49 -14.44
C ALA A 843 26.83 20.79 -14.16
N TYR A 844 26.85 19.46 -13.99
CA TYR A 844 28.08 18.67 -13.79
C TYR A 844 28.96 18.57 -15.05
N SER A 845 28.42 18.87 -16.24
CA SER A 845 29.17 18.92 -17.50
C SER A 845 29.49 20.34 -17.97
N ALA A 846 29.33 21.36 -17.12
CA ALA A 846 29.46 22.76 -17.51
C ALA A 846 30.91 23.30 -17.49
N LYS A 847 31.28 23.97 -18.59
CA LYS A 847 32.38 24.92 -18.65
C LYS A 847 31.86 26.33 -18.38
N VAL A 848 32.44 26.99 -17.39
CA VAL A 848 32.07 28.33 -16.95
C VAL A 848 33.14 29.32 -17.38
N THR A 849 32.74 30.37 -18.09
CA THR A 849 33.63 31.50 -18.42
C THR A 849 33.30 32.67 -17.51
N LEU A 850 34.30 33.11 -16.76
CA LEU A 850 34.25 34.33 -15.95
C LEU A 850 34.79 35.52 -16.74
N SER A 851 34.30 36.72 -16.41
CA SER A 851 34.89 37.99 -16.81
C SER A 851 36.38 38.06 -16.42
N ALA A 852 37.16 38.91 -17.08
CA ALA A 852 38.60 39.05 -16.80
C ALA A 852 38.92 39.33 -15.31
N ASP A 853 38.07 40.13 -14.64
CA ASP A 853 38.19 40.41 -13.19
C ASP A 853 37.74 39.24 -12.28
N GLY A 854 37.06 38.24 -12.85
CA GLY A 854 36.58 37.03 -12.16
C GLY A 854 35.27 37.19 -11.39
N LYS A 855 34.59 38.34 -11.49
CA LYS A 855 33.40 38.63 -10.68
C LYS A 855 32.09 38.11 -11.29
N ASN A 856 31.96 38.17 -12.61
CA ASN A 856 30.74 37.82 -13.31
C ASN A 856 30.95 36.57 -14.15
N ILE A 857 29.92 35.73 -14.29
CA ILE A 857 29.88 34.71 -15.34
C ILE A 857 29.44 35.40 -16.64
N THR A 858 30.18 35.16 -17.72
CA THR A 858 29.85 35.65 -19.07
C THR A 858 29.37 34.54 -19.99
N LYS A 859 29.67 33.27 -19.67
CA LYS A 859 29.15 32.10 -20.40
C LYS A 859 29.11 30.85 -19.54
N VAL A 860 28.10 30.01 -19.75
CA VAL A 860 28.02 28.62 -19.26
C VAL A 860 27.80 27.70 -20.46
N GLU A 861 28.58 26.63 -20.55
CA GLU A 861 28.60 25.70 -21.69
C GLU A 861 28.53 24.25 -21.17
N PRO A 862 27.33 23.64 -21.04
CA PRO A 862 27.18 22.23 -20.66
C PRO A 862 27.73 21.27 -21.73
N GLY A 863 27.72 19.97 -21.45
CA GLY A 863 28.14 18.93 -22.41
C GLY A 863 29.66 18.76 -22.58
N GLN A 864 30.45 19.24 -21.62
CA GLN A 864 31.89 18.93 -21.54
C GLN A 864 32.11 17.63 -20.75
N THR A 865 33.09 16.83 -21.16
CA THR A 865 33.51 15.62 -20.44
C THR A 865 34.13 15.93 -19.07
N VAL A 866 34.61 17.16 -18.85
CA VAL A 866 35.15 17.64 -17.58
C VAL A 866 34.65 19.07 -17.32
N ALA A 867 33.98 19.28 -16.18
CA ALA A 867 33.60 20.62 -15.73
C ALA A 867 34.84 21.52 -15.53
N SER A 868 34.76 22.77 -15.96
CA SER A 868 35.91 23.69 -15.94
C SER A 868 35.51 25.13 -15.68
N VAL A 869 36.44 25.93 -15.15
CA VAL A 869 36.29 27.39 -15.02
C VAL A 869 37.45 28.06 -15.74
N VAL A 870 37.15 28.95 -16.67
CA VAL A 870 38.12 29.77 -17.41
C VAL A 870 37.81 31.25 -17.22
N ARG A 871 38.79 32.12 -17.50
CA ARG A 871 38.61 33.57 -17.53
C ARG A 871 38.77 34.10 -18.95
N GLU A 872 38.00 35.13 -19.28
CA GLU A 872 38.26 35.95 -20.45
C GLU A 872 39.67 36.54 -20.38
N LYS A 873 40.35 36.61 -21.53
CA LYS A 873 41.60 37.34 -21.64
C LYS A 873 41.31 38.82 -21.51
N SER A 874 41.96 39.49 -20.57
CA SER A 874 42.00 40.95 -20.52
C SER A 874 42.39 41.49 -21.90
N ALA A 875 41.68 42.50 -22.40
CA ALA A 875 42.14 43.22 -23.57
C ALA A 875 43.51 43.83 -23.23
N GLU A 876 44.56 43.34 -23.90
CA GLU A 876 45.91 43.87 -23.71
C GLU A 876 45.88 45.37 -24.05
N GLN A 877 46.35 46.21 -23.11
CA GLN A 877 46.71 47.56 -23.46
C GLN A 877 47.77 47.48 -24.56
N ILE A 878 47.48 48.08 -25.72
CA ILE A 878 48.53 48.40 -26.69
C ILE A 878 49.35 49.55 -26.09
N ASP A 879 50.25 49.20 -25.18
CA ASP A 879 51.40 50.02 -24.82
C ASP A 879 52.64 49.38 -25.44
N ASN A 880 53.04 49.93 -26.58
CA ASN A 880 54.38 49.76 -27.12
C ASN A 880 55.07 51.12 -27.12
N GLY A 881 55.57 51.50 -25.95
CA GLY A 881 57.02 51.51 -25.72
C GLY A 881 57.84 52.11 -26.87
N GLY A 882 58.23 53.37 -26.71
CA GLY A 882 58.91 54.12 -27.76
C GLY A 882 60.32 53.60 -28.10
N ASN A 883 60.70 53.80 -29.36
CA ASN A 883 62.09 53.84 -29.79
C ASN A 883 62.28 55.11 -30.63
N GLY A 884 63.31 55.91 -30.33
CA GLY A 884 63.41 57.27 -30.88
C GLY A 884 64.23 57.35 -32.16
N ASN A 885 63.81 58.21 -33.11
CA ASN A 885 64.74 59.09 -33.82
C ASN A 885 64.04 60.34 -34.41
N ALA A 886 64.82 61.34 -34.81
CA ALA A 886 64.39 62.68 -35.19
C ALA A 886 63.63 62.77 -36.54
N GLY A 887 62.80 63.82 -36.71
CA GLY A 887 62.19 64.13 -38.01
C GLY A 887 61.07 65.18 -38.03
N THR A 888 61.41 66.45 -37.88
CA THR A 888 60.78 67.69 -38.42
C THR A 888 59.31 67.72 -38.94
N ASN A 889 58.67 68.87 -38.62
CA ASN A 889 57.68 69.64 -39.42
C ASN A 889 56.16 69.39 -39.31
N ASN A 890 55.48 70.43 -38.80
CA ASN A 890 54.33 71.14 -39.39
C ASN A 890 53.11 70.33 -39.90
N GLN A 891 51.98 70.39 -39.17
CA GLN A 891 50.92 71.39 -39.43
C GLN A 891 49.68 71.26 -38.49
N GLN A 892 49.28 72.38 -37.88
CA GLN A 892 47.85 72.71 -37.67
C GLN A 892 47.24 73.10 -39.04
N PRO A 893 45.91 72.99 -39.29
CA PRO A 893 44.83 73.50 -38.44
C PRO A 893 43.61 72.53 -38.33
N THR A 894 42.39 72.82 -37.83
CA THR A 894 41.73 74.08 -37.40
C THR A 894 40.70 73.82 -36.26
N LYS A 895 40.16 74.91 -35.70
CA LYS A 895 38.93 75.04 -34.87
C LYS A 895 37.87 75.83 -35.72
N PRO A 896 36.70 76.33 -35.23
CA PRO A 896 35.81 75.96 -34.11
C PRO A 896 34.28 76.02 -34.43
N GLY A 897 33.42 75.65 -33.45
CA GLY A 897 32.04 76.16 -33.28
C GLY A 897 31.34 75.46 -32.09
N LYS A 898 31.09 76.09 -30.92
CA LYS A 898 30.04 77.08 -30.56
C LYS A 898 28.60 76.57 -30.78
N ASN A 899 27.62 76.76 -29.89
CA ASN A 899 27.54 77.10 -28.44
C ASN A 899 26.04 77.03 -28.02
N GLY A 900 25.71 76.70 -26.76
CA GLY A 900 24.34 76.86 -26.18
C GLY A 900 23.99 75.79 -25.13
N THR A 901 24.08 76.06 -23.82
CA THR A 901 23.00 76.56 -22.91
C THR A 901 21.81 75.60 -22.74
N GLY A 902 21.41 75.13 -21.55
CA GLY A 902 21.93 75.29 -20.16
C GLY A 902 20.88 74.81 -19.10
N ALA A 903 21.30 74.60 -17.85
CA ALA A 903 20.48 74.28 -16.63
C ALA A 903 19.65 72.96 -16.66
N SER A 904 19.93 71.88 -15.91
CA SER A 904 20.13 71.62 -14.45
C SER A 904 18.86 71.20 -13.67
N ASN A 905 18.76 69.93 -13.26
CA ASN A 905 18.54 69.51 -11.84
C ASN A 905 18.39 67.98 -11.60
N ASN A 906 19.30 67.45 -10.77
CA ASN A 906 19.18 66.37 -9.75
C ASN A 906 18.55 64.96 -9.99
N LYS A 907 19.39 63.95 -9.65
CA LYS A 907 19.11 62.61 -9.04
C LYS A 907 18.49 61.49 -9.92
N PRO A 908 18.74 60.21 -9.59
CA PRO A 908 20.05 59.54 -9.52
C PRO A 908 20.10 58.31 -10.46
N GLN A 909 21.29 57.90 -10.93
CA GLN A 909 21.40 56.72 -11.81
C GLN A 909 21.15 55.41 -11.04
N ALA A 910 20.19 54.62 -11.53
CA ALA A 910 20.01 53.22 -11.17
C ALA A 910 20.81 52.31 -12.13
N ASN A 911 21.20 51.13 -11.65
CA ASN A 911 21.99 50.17 -12.41
C ASN A 911 21.26 49.66 -13.66
N GLY A 912 22.00 49.51 -14.76
CA GLY A 912 21.47 48.97 -16.01
C GLY A 912 21.13 47.48 -15.90
N VAL A 913 19.91 47.14 -16.32
CA VAL A 913 19.45 45.76 -16.51
C VAL A 913 19.97 45.26 -17.87
N LEU A 914 20.55 44.06 -17.91
CA LEU A 914 20.86 43.37 -19.17
C LEU A 914 19.57 42.84 -19.80
N ALA A 915 19.34 43.17 -21.07
CA ALA A 915 18.20 42.71 -21.82
C ALA A 915 18.39 41.27 -22.31
N ALA A 916 17.29 40.53 -22.40
CA ALA A 916 17.26 39.20 -23.00
C ALA A 916 17.60 39.26 -24.50
N THR A 917 18.39 38.30 -24.98
CA THR A 917 18.53 38.01 -26.42
C THR A 917 18.44 36.51 -26.64
N GLY A 918 17.23 36.06 -26.98
CA GLY A 918 16.99 34.76 -27.60
C GLY A 918 16.72 34.94 -29.10
N ALA A 919 17.33 34.08 -29.91
CA ALA A 919 17.04 33.75 -31.31
C ALA A 919 16.83 34.88 -32.35
N ASP A 920 17.73 34.92 -33.34
CA ASP A 920 17.34 35.24 -34.72
C ASP A 920 18.36 34.66 -35.74
N ILE A 921 17.98 33.61 -36.48
CA ILE A 921 18.61 33.22 -37.77
C ILE A 921 17.49 32.78 -38.71
N SER A 922 17.32 33.50 -39.83
CA SER A 922 16.12 33.43 -40.66
C SER A 922 16.21 32.44 -41.84
N ALA A 923 15.12 31.69 -41.99
CA ALA A 923 14.48 31.10 -43.18
C ALA A 923 15.10 31.22 -44.60
N ALA A 924 15.16 30.07 -45.28
CA ALA A 924 14.64 29.79 -46.65
C ALA A 924 14.56 28.24 -46.79
N ILE A 925 13.64 27.56 -47.49
CA ILE A 925 12.74 27.87 -48.62
C ILE A 925 11.37 27.19 -48.40
N VAL A 926 10.27 27.80 -48.85
CA VAL A 926 8.93 27.18 -48.92
C VAL A 926 8.65 26.67 -50.34
N ALA A 927 8.06 25.48 -50.47
CA ALA A 927 7.34 25.05 -51.66
C ALA A 927 6.05 24.30 -51.25
N VAL A 928 4.91 24.82 -51.67
CA VAL A 928 3.57 24.24 -51.41
C VAL A 928 3.14 23.37 -52.58
N ALA A 929 2.59 22.20 -52.30
CA ALA A 929 1.75 21.46 -53.23
C ALA A 929 0.60 20.79 -52.48
N ALA A 930 -0.64 21.23 -52.75
CA ALA A 930 -1.85 20.59 -52.28
C ALA A 930 -2.54 19.88 -53.44
N LEU A 931 -2.99 18.65 -53.24
CA LEU A 931 -3.90 17.95 -54.14
C LEU A 931 -4.68 16.89 -53.37
N ALA A 932 -6.01 17.02 -53.35
CA ALA A 932 -6.92 16.02 -52.80
C ALA A 932 -7.42 15.10 -53.91
N LEU A 933 -7.64 13.81 -53.62
CA LEU A 933 -8.51 12.94 -54.41
C LEU A 933 -8.96 11.68 -53.62
N ILE A 934 -10.23 11.70 -53.21
CA ILE A 934 -11.25 10.62 -53.20
C ILE A 934 -10.78 9.16 -53.29
N GLY A 935 -11.28 8.29 -52.39
CA GLY A 935 -11.10 6.83 -52.46
C GLY A 935 -11.96 5.98 -51.53
N SER A 936 -13.29 6.12 -51.56
CA SER A 936 -14.22 5.31 -50.73
C SER A 936 -14.40 3.89 -51.28
N ALA A 937 -14.40 2.87 -50.41
CA ALA A 937 -14.78 1.50 -50.77
C ALA A 937 -15.74 0.89 -49.73
N VAL A 938 -17.05 1.07 -49.95
CA VAL A 938 -18.12 0.34 -49.23
C VAL A 938 -18.63 -0.77 -50.14
N THR A 939 -18.59 -2.02 -49.66
CA THR A 939 -19.18 -3.15 -50.38
C THR A 939 -20.62 -3.36 -49.92
N VAL A 940 -21.59 -3.19 -50.82
CA VAL A 940 -23.01 -3.47 -50.57
C VAL A 940 -23.35 -4.88 -51.05
N VAL A 941 -23.91 -5.71 -50.15
CA VAL A 941 -24.69 -6.89 -50.54
C VAL A 941 -26.15 -6.65 -50.14
N ALA A 942 -27.05 -6.74 -51.11
CA ALA A 942 -28.45 -6.34 -50.95
C ALA A 942 -29.35 -7.47 -50.46
N ARG A 943 -30.34 -7.15 -49.61
CA ARG A 943 -31.61 -7.88 -49.57
C ARG A 943 -32.82 -6.96 -49.30
N LYS A 944 -33.72 -6.93 -50.30
CA LYS A 944 -35.14 -6.54 -50.24
C LYS A 944 -35.88 -7.38 -49.16
N ARG A 945 -37.06 -7.05 -48.61
CA ARG A 945 -38.08 -5.98 -48.84
C ARG A 945 -39.11 -6.07 -47.69
N ARG A 946 -39.76 -4.95 -47.33
CA ARG A 946 -41.14 -4.82 -46.76
C ARG A 946 -41.43 -5.59 -45.44
N HIS A 947 -42.17 -5.04 -44.47
CA HIS A 947 -43.04 -3.86 -44.46
C HIS A 947 -42.53 -2.75 -43.53
#